data_AF-A0AAW7E8C3-F1
#
_entry.id   AF-A0AAW7E8C3-F1
#
_cell.length_a   1.000
_cell.length_b   1.000
_cell.length_c   1.000
_cell.angle_alpha   90.00
_cell.angle_beta   90.00
_cell.angle_gamma   90.00
#
_symmetry.space_group_name_H-M   'P 1'
#
loop_
_entity.id
_entity.type
_entity.pdbx_description
1 polymer ?
#
loop_
_entity_poly.entity_id
_entity_poly.type
_entity_poly.pdbx_seq_one_letter_code
_entity_poly.pdbx_strand_id
1 'polypeptide(L)'
;MNCLSFKLTTLSTCLLILSACTQHNVENKKLLTQQISATAISIDQPAQEQIQLRKIENQGVKVEDVQWLNLPTWSEVAMVVSSKNKGLQFLDQKHNVVHQIEGQFGRFDYRVGSEYFLFAATNLQKQQIELFNMDLKTKAWHPSVFIPKRDFKAEAVCLYTDQQGLSFAFLVGEEGLGEQWLIANQQQVLQQPRLVRKLSFPPESNFCKVNDVTAELLINEPNVGVWAYPAHSEADLTRKAVDMVKPFGSIQSSPAAIAIVDDQVAVIDEKYPLIYRYQKQNNEWKVQPALRLDTLKEAKSLSIQSHLTQGNALNKSLLILDDKSIKMANIDWATEKQTEQKNIVTIAVETQTDVVPSTGDAADDPAIWHNLQQPSQSRILATDKQGGLQVYDLSGKTLQYLAVGRLNNVDVRSGFRWGNQTTDLAIATNRDHNSLHLFAIEPMTGKVSELGQLVTTLDDIYGFCMYQDQQGEIYAIPNDKNGTFIQYQISALNKKLKAQEIQRFSVKTQPEGCVVDDRNGHIFLGEEDVAVWVKDLNPQTQTAMQQVIAVGDILHDDIEGLGLYHGKNQTYLIISSQGNDSYVVVEAKAPYVVRGAFRLGINPEKGIDAVSETDGLAVSSKNFSGIWQEGIFVVQDGRKRMPEANQNYKYVPWSKIAQALKLD
;
A
#
# COMPACT_ATOMS: atom_id res chain seq x y z
N MET A 1 38.92 -23.51 -57.88
CA MET A 1 38.66 -24.30 -56.65
C MET A 1 37.23 -24.79 -56.73
N ASN A 2 37.02 -25.98 -57.28
CA ASN A 2 35.72 -26.64 -57.44
C ASN A 2 35.94 -28.12 -57.21
N CYS A 3 35.40 -28.63 -56.11
CA CYS A 3 35.27 -30.04 -55.72
C CYS A 3 34.11 -30.06 -54.71
N LEU A 4 33.23 -31.05 -54.60
CA LEU A 4 32.91 -32.24 -55.39
C LEU A 4 31.58 -32.73 -54.81
N SER A 5 30.72 -33.27 -55.66
CA SER A 5 29.42 -33.85 -55.34
C SER A 5 29.55 -35.19 -54.60
N PHE A 6 28.69 -35.48 -53.61
CA PHE A 6 28.27 -36.84 -53.27
C PHE A 6 26.82 -36.86 -52.78
N LYS A 7 26.18 -38.02 -52.99
CA LYS A 7 24.76 -38.27 -53.26
C LYS A 7 24.24 -39.35 -52.29
N LEU A 8 22.91 -39.37 -52.04
CA LEU A 8 22.05 -40.50 -51.55
C LEU A 8 22.21 -40.91 -50.06
N THR A 9 21.19 -41.28 -49.25
CA THR A 9 19.81 -41.79 -49.49
C THR A 9 18.96 -41.85 -48.19
N THR A 10 17.71 -41.37 -48.26
CA THR A 10 16.39 -41.95 -47.87
C THR A 10 16.09 -42.83 -46.61
N LEU A 11 14.87 -42.57 -46.08
CA LEU A 11 13.90 -43.39 -45.30
C LEU A 11 14.11 -43.46 -43.75
N SER A 12 13.12 -43.42 -42.85
CA SER A 12 11.66 -43.22 -42.88
C SER A 12 11.13 -43.08 -41.43
N THR A 13 10.08 -42.27 -41.21
CA THR A 13 8.96 -42.40 -40.23
C THR A 13 9.21 -42.81 -38.76
N CYS A 14 8.84 -41.93 -37.81
CA CYS A 14 7.77 -42.23 -36.85
C CYS A 14 7.16 -40.95 -36.24
N LEU A 15 5.84 -40.98 -36.07
CA LEU A 15 4.96 -39.95 -35.51
C LEU A 15 5.33 -39.61 -34.06
N LEU A 16 5.10 -38.36 -33.65
CA LEU A 16 4.38 -38.08 -32.41
C LEU A 16 3.63 -36.74 -32.53
N ILE A 17 2.39 -36.80 -32.10
CA ILE A 17 1.30 -35.86 -32.26
C ILE A 17 1.38 -34.84 -31.12
N LEU A 18 1.36 -33.54 -31.45
CA LEU A 18 1.01 -32.48 -30.51
C LEU A 18 -0.35 -31.92 -30.94
N SER A 19 -1.40 -32.48 -30.37
CA SER A 19 -2.77 -31.97 -30.43
C SER A 19 -3.13 -31.33 -29.09
N ALA A 20 -3.42 -30.03 -29.16
CA ALA A 20 -4.51 -29.33 -28.49
C ALA A 20 -4.73 -29.51 -26.97
N CYS A 21 -4.50 -28.41 -26.24
CA CYS A 21 -5.35 -27.98 -25.12
C CYS A 21 -5.78 -26.53 -25.43
N THR A 22 -6.94 -26.36 -26.07
CA THR A 22 -8.22 -25.99 -25.44
C THR A 22 -8.22 -24.58 -24.85
N GLN A 23 -8.66 -23.64 -25.68
CA GLN A 23 -9.19 -22.34 -25.28
C GLN A 23 -10.35 -22.55 -24.30
N HIS A 24 -10.23 -22.01 -23.09
CA HIS A 24 -11.41 -21.70 -22.30
C HIS A 24 -12.07 -20.45 -22.87
N ASN A 25 -13.37 -20.60 -23.15
CA ASN A 25 -14.28 -19.56 -23.57
C ASN A 25 -14.30 -18.45 -22.53
N VAL A 26 -13.59 -17.35 -22.83
CA VAL A 26 -13.95 -16.04 -22.32
C VAL A 26 -15.30 -15.72 -22.96
N GLU A 27 -16.36 -15.72 -22.15
CA GLU A 27 -17.63 -15.12 -22.56
C GLU A 27 -17.34 -13.71 -23.07
N ASN A 28 -17.54 -13.52 -24.37
CA ASN A 28 -17.57 -12.22 -25.01
C ASN A 28 -18.71 -11.39 -24.39
N LYS A 29 -18.46 -10.77 -23.22
CA LYS A 29 -19.08 -9.49 -22.91
C LYS A 29 -18.69 -8.60 -24.08
N LYS A 30 -19.68 -8.33 -24.95
CA LYS A 30 -19.57 -7.34 -26.03
C LYS A 30 -18.77 -6.17 -25.47
N LEU A 31 -17.53 -6.03 -25.96
CA LEU A 31 -16.81 -4.78 -25.85
C LEU A 31 -17.75 -3.76 -26.50
N LEU A 32 -18.48 -3.01 -25.68
CA LEU A 32 -18.97 -1.71 -26.07
C LEU A 32 -17.70 -0.96 -26.42
N THR A 33 -17.35 -0.99 -27.70
CA THR A 33 -16.45 -0.05 -28.34
C THR A 33 -17.18 1.29 -28.23
N GLN A 34 -17.15 1.88 -27.04
CA GLN A 34 -17.34 3.31 -26.91
C GLN A 34 -16.15 3.90 -27.65
N GLN A 35 -16.42 4.26 -28.91
CA GLN A 35 -15.62 5.24 -29.61
C GLN A 35 -15.42 6.37 -28.61
N ILE A 36 -14.18 6.53 -28.14
CA ILE A 36 -13.73 7.76 -27.49
C ILE A 36 -14.08 8.83 -28.52
N SER A 37 -15.19 9.51 -28.26
CA SER A 37 -15.57 10.69 -29.02
C SER A 37 -14.57 11.73 -28.55
N ALA A 38 -13.40 11.75 -29.19
CA ALA A 38 -12.49 12.86 -29.13
C ALA A 38 -13.29 14.05 -29.65
N THR A 39 -13.93 14.78 -28.74
CA THR A 39 -14.26 16.17 -29.00
C THR A 39 -12.93 16.86 -29.19
N ALA A 40 -12.49 16.91 -30.45
CA ALA A 40 -11.38 17.73 -30.87
C ALA A 40 -11.67 19.14 -30.34
N ILE A 41 -10.86 19.60 -29.40
CA ILE A 41 -10.87 21.00 -29.01
C ILE A 41 -10.47 21.75 -30.27
N SER A 42 -11.45 22.41 -30.90
CA SER A 42 -11.19 23.41 -31.92
C SER A 42 -10.48 24.58 -31.25
N ILE A 43 -9.15 24.63 -31.44
CA ILE A 43 -8.31 25.75 -31.00
C ILE A 43 -8.58 27.00 -31.88
N ASP A 44 -9.36 26.84 -32.96
CA ASP A 44 -9.79 27.91 -33.90
C ASP A 44 -11.10 28.61 -33.49
N GLN A 45 -11.49 28.59 -32.21
CA GLN A 45 -12.48 29.56 -31.73
C GLN A 45 -11.81 30.94 -31.56
N PRO A 46 -12.26 31.98 -32.29
CA PRO A 46 -11.76 33.33 -32.09
C PRO A 46 -12.26 33.88 -30.74
N ALA A 47 -11.39 34.60 -30.03
CA ALA A 47 -11.65 35.38 -28.81
C ALA A 47 -11.76 34.62 -27.46
N GLN A 48 -10.71 33.88 -27.08
CA GLN A 48 -10.43 33.68 -25.65
C GLN A 48 -9.38 34.72 -25.22
N GLU A 49 -9.69 35.52 -24.20
CA GLU A 49 -8.80 36.57 -23.69
C GLU A 49 -7.47 35.96 -23.22
N GLN A 50 -6.35 36.51 -23.71
CA GLN A 50 -5.02 36.05 -23.31
C GLN A 50 -4.65 36.62 -21.95
N ILE A 51 -4.24 35.76 -21.03
CA ILE A 51 -3.75 36.16 -19.71
C ILE A 51 -2.42 36.89 -19.89
N GLN A 52 -2.40 38.17 -19.49
CA GLN A 52 -1.23 39.02 -19.57
C GLN A 52 -0.27 38.71 -18.43
N LEU A 53 0.98 38.37 -18.77
CA LEU A 53 2.00 38.04 -17.78
C LEU A 53 2.84 39.26 -17.39
N ARG A 54 2.88 39.58 -16.10
CA ARG A 54 3.76 40.61 -15.54
C ARG A 54 5.10 40.02 -15.15
N LYS A 55 6.19 40.51 -15.75
CA LYS A 55 7.55 40.15 -15.36
C LYS A 55 7.91 40.75 -13.99
N ILE A 56 8.64 39.97 -13.19
CA ILE A 56 9.28 40.41 -11.94
C ILE A 56 10.78 40.52 -12.18
N GLU A 57 11.40 41.58 -11.66
CA GLU A 57 12.85 41.72 -11.65
C GLU A 57 13.47 40.75 -10.63
N ASN A 58 14.41 39.94 -11.09
CA ASN A 58 15.13 38.97 -10.27
C ASN A 58 16.57 39.39 -9.92
N GLN A 59 16.91 40.68 -10.09
CA GLN A 59 18.18 41.31 -9.64
C GLN A 59 19.47 40.49 -9.92
N GLY A 60 19.54 39.74 -11.03
CA GLY A 60 20.71 38.92 -11.40
C GLY A 60 20.83 37.56 -10.68
N VAL A 61 19.79 37.14 -9.97
CA VAL A 61 19.66 35.79 -9.38
C VAL A 61 19.52 34.76 -10.50
N LYS A 62 20.34 33.70 -10.47
CA LYS A 62 20.22 32.55 -11.39
C LYS A 62 19.22 31.57 -10.82
N VAL A 63 17.95 31.89 -11.04
CA VAL A 63 16.80 31.14 -10.51
C VAL A 63 16.73 29.75 -11.12
N GLU A 64 16.55 28.74 -10.28
CA GLU A 64 16.32 27.35 -10.70
C GLU A 64 14.86 26.92 -10.49
N ASP A 65 14.21 27.43 -9.45
CA ASP A 65 12.80 27.18 -9.17
C ASP A 65 12.19 28.34 -8.36
N VAL A 66 10.86 28.47 -8.43
CA VAL A 66 10.11 29.52 -7.74
C VAL A 66 8.73 29.00 -7.35
N GLN A 67 8.33 29.21 -6.10
CA GLN A 67 7.01 28.83 -5.62
C GLN A 67 6.42 29.89 -4.69
N TRP A 68 5.10 30.04 -4.74
CA TRP A 68 4.36 30.73 -3.70
C TRP A 68 4.61 30.07 -2.36
N LEU A 69 4.58 30.85 -1.29
CA LEU A 69 4.69 30.35 0.07
C LEU A 69 3.62 30.99 0.93
N ASN A 70 2.81 30.15 1.57
CA ASN A 70 1.80 30.59 2.52
C ASN A 70 2.11 30.00 3.89
N LEU A 71 2.70 30.83 4.77
CA LEU A 71 3.01 30.46 6.15
C LEU A 71 2.17 31.33 7.10
N PRO A 72 1.15 30.76 7.77
CA PRO A 72 0.29 31.52 8.68
C PRO A 72 1.06 32.27 9.79
N THR A 73 2.15 31.70 10.28
CA THR A 73 2.97 32.30 11.36
C THR A 73 4.15 33.13 10.84
N TRP A 74 4.40 33.15 9.53
CA TRP A 74 5.45 33.94 8.89
C TRP A 74 4.92 34.66 7.64
N SER A 75 3.85 35.43 7.83
CA SER A 75 3.09 36.11 6.77
C SER A 75 3.87 37.20 6.01
N GLU A 76 5.06 37.57 6.49
CA GLU A 76 5.97 38.48 5.77
C GLU A 76 6.53 37.83 4.50
N VAL A 77 6.69 36.50 4.49
CA VAL A 77 7.17 35.76 3.33
C VAL A 77 5.98 35.42 2.43
N ALA A 78 6.12 35.73 1.15
CA ALA A 78 5.13 35.44 0.12
C ALA A 78 5.60 34.39 -0.89
N MET A 79 6.91 34.27 -1.13
CA MET A 79 7.44 33.31 -2.11
C MET A 79 8.86 32.86 -1.75
N VAL A 80 9.27 31.75 -2.35
CA VAL A 80 10.64 31.22 -2.26
C VAL A 80 11.22 31.08 -3.65
N VAL A 81 12.48 31.47 -3.78
CA VAL A 81 13.29 31.31 -4.98
C VAL A 81 14.51 30.46 -4.63
N SER A 82 14.76 29.39 -5.38
CA SER A 82 16.03 28.67 -5.33
C SER A 82 16.95 29.14 -6.44
N SER A 83 18.26 29.10 -6.20
CA SER A 83 19.24 29.61 -7.15
C SER A 83 20.60 28.94 -7.09
N LYS A 84 21.30 28.98 -8.23
CA LYS A 84 22.69 28.52 -8.37
C LYS A 84 23.73 29.44 -7.72
N ASN A 85 23.40 30.70 -7.42
CA ASN A 85 24.38 31.70 -6.99
C ASN A 85 23.99 32.51 -5.75
N LYS A 86 22.76 32.38 -5.24
CA LYS A 86 22.26 33.12 -4.07
C LYS A 86 21.57 32.21 -3.04
N GLY A 87 21.62 30.89 -3.24
CA GLY A 87 20.97 29.93 -2.34
C GLY A 87 19.44 29.99 -2.41
N LEU A 88 18.77 29.76 -1.28
CA LEU A 88 17.33 29.89 -1.12
C LEU A 88 17.01 31.29 -0.60
N GLN A 89 16.15 32.04 -1.31
CA GLN A 89 15.72 33.36 -0.91
C GLN A 89 14.21 33.35 -0.62
N PHE A 90 13.85 33.74 0.59
CA PHE A 90 12.47 33.92 1.04
C PHE A 90 12.12 35.40 0.87
N LEU A 91 11.14 35.70 0.01
CA LEU A 91 10.84 37.04 -0.43
C LEU A 91 9.47 37.51 0.08
N ASP A 92 9.34 38.81 0.37
CA ASP A 92 8.05 39.44 0.68
C ASP A 92 7.21 39.70 -0.60
N GLN A 93 6.00 40.25 -0.43
CA GLN A 93 5.12 40.62 -1.56
C GLN A 93 5.69 41.71 -2.48
N LYS A 94 6.70 42.46 -2.03
CA LYS A 94 7.43 43.47 -2.80
C LYS A 94 8.71 42.89 -3.43
N HIS A 95 8.95 41.58 -3.25
CA HIS A 95 10.11 40.83 -3.70
C HIS A 95 11.43 41.19 -2.99
N ASN A 96 11.36 41.77 -1.79
CA ASN A 96 12.55 41.98 -0.96
C ASN A 96 12.92 40.68 -0.23
N VAL A 97 14.23 40.43 -0.06
CA VAL A 97 14.72 39.28 0.70
C VAL A 97 14.45 39.46 2.19
N VAL A 98 13.62 38.60 2.76
CA VAL A 98 13.30 38.52 4.19
C VAL A 98 14.28 37.59 4.90
N HIS A 99 14.61 36.46 4.25
CA HIS A 99 15.54 35.48 4.76
C HIS A 99 16.28 34.79 3.61
N GLN A 100 17.50 34.32 3.89
CA GLN A 100 18.32 33.65 2.90
C GLN A 100 19.11 32.51 3.55
N ILE A 101 19.12 31.36 2.89
CA ILE A 101 19.98 30.23 3.21
C ILE A 101 21.03 30.13 2.10
N GLU A 102 22.30 30.24 2.47
CA GLU A 102 23.42 30.17 1.52
C GLU A 102 23.57 28.77 0.92
N GLY A 103 23.96 28.71 -0.35
CA GLY A 103 24.21 27.45 -1.05
C GLY A 103 23.92 27.54 -2.54
N GLN A 104 23.87 26.37 -3.20
CA GLN A 104 23.47 26.24 -4.60
C GLN A 104 22.34 25.23 -4.65
N PHE A 105 21.13 25.69 -4.93
CA PHE A 105 19.92 24.88 -4.84
C PHE A 105 19.20 24.82 -6.18
N GLY A 106 18.69 23.63 -6.49
CA GLY A 106 17.83 23.35 -7.63
C GLY A 106 16.35 23.37 -7.25
N ARG A 107 15.57 22.47 -7.84
CA ARG A 107 14.14 22.30 -7.53
C ARG A 107 13.92 21.97 -6.06
N PHE A 108 12.75 22.37 -5.55
CA PHE A 108 12.38 22.17 -4.17
C PHE A 108 10.89 21.89 -4.01
N ASP A 109 10.51 21.37 -2.86
CA ASP A 109 9.12 21.28 -2.43
C ASP A 109 9.03 21.47 -0.92
N TYR A 110 7.84 21.81 -0.42
CA TYR A 110 7.65 22.12 0.99
C TYR A 110 6.31 21.61 1.51
N ARG A 111 6.23 21.45 2.83
CA ARG A 111 5.00 21.18 3.58
C ARG A 111 4.97 22.02 4.85
N VAL A 112 3.77 22.45 5.22
CA VAL A 112 3.56 23.30 6.40
C VAL A 112 2.69 22.51 7.37
N GLY A 113 3.27 22.13 8.50
CA GLY A 113 2.54 21.53 9.62
C GLY A 113 1.99 22.59 10.57
N SER A 114 1.42 22.14 11.69
CA SER A 114 0.96 23.02 12.77
C SER A 114 2.11 23.67 13.54
N GLU A 115 3.22 22.94 13.70
CA GLU A 115 4.38 23.38 14.48
C GLU A 115 5.65 23.55 13.64
N TYR A 116 5.81 22.80 12.55
CA TYR A 116 7.02 22.81 11.75
C TYR A 116 6.75 23.10 10.29
N PHE A 117 7.66 23.87 9.69
CA PHE A 117 7.79 24.05 8.25
C PHE A 117 8.87 23.10 7.74
N LEU A 118 8.49 22.18 6.85
CA LEU A 118 9.37 21.21 6.21
C LEU A 118 9.69 21.66 4.79
N PHE A 119 10.96 21.64 4.43
CA PHE A 119 11.44 22.06 3.12
C PHE A 119 12.50 21.09 2.62
N ALA A 120 12.42 20.69 1.35
CA ALA A 120 13.40 19.81 0.72
C ALA A 120 13.86 20.42 -0.61
N ALA A 121 15.17 20.45 -0.84
CA ALA A 121 15.74 20.98 -2.07
C ALA A 121 16.93 20.17 -2.57
N THR A 122 17.12 20.14 -3.89
CA THR A 122 18.34 19.58 -4.48
C THR A 122 19.52 20.49 -4.20
N ASN A 123 20.49 20.04 -3.41
CA ASN A 123 21.78 20.71 -3.23
C ASN A 123 22.70 20.36 -4.42
N LEU A 124 22.95 21.35 -5.29
CA LEU A 124 23.66 21.17 -6.55
C LEU A 124 25.17 20.92 -6.37
N GLN A 125 25.74 21.40 -5.27
CA GLN A 125 27.16 21.20 -4.97
C GLN A 125 27.43 19.79 -4.47
N LYS A 126 26.56 19.28 -3.58
CA LYS A 126 26.69 17.93 -3.01
C LYS A 126 26.03 16.85 -3.87
N GLN A 127 25.15 17.23 -4.79
CA GLN A 127 24.32 16.32 -5.58
C GLN A 127 23.48 15.40 -4.69
N GLN A 128 22.81 15.99 -3.70
CA GLN A 128 21.97 15.31 -2.73
C GLN A 128 20.74 16.15 -2.43
N ILE A 129 19.67 15.53 -1.94
CA ILE A 129 18.54 16.26 -1.38
C ILE A 129 18.90 16.69 0.05
N GLU A 130 18.75 17.97 0.32
CA GLU A 130 18.90 18.59 1.62
C GLU A 130 17.52 18.90 2.20
N LEU A 131 17.30 18.44 3.43
CA LEU A 131 16.08 18.61 4.21
C LEU A 131 16.31 19.68 5.26
N PHE A 132 15.39 20.62 5.34
CA PHE A 132 15.38 21.68 6.31
C PHE A 132 14.06 21.64 7.08
N ASN A 133 14.12 21.97 8.37
CA ASN A 133 12.93 22.19 9.17
C ASN A 133 13.08 23.44 10.04
N MET A 134 11.99 24.20 10.13
CA MET A 134 11.90 25.39 10.96
C MET A 134 10.73 25.24 11.93
N ASP A 135 10.96 25.57 13.19
CA ASP A 135 9.89 25.73 14.18
C ASP A 135 9.10 27.00 13.86
N LEU A 136 7.79 26.86 13.61
CA LEU A 136 6.90 27.95 13.18
C LEU A 136 6.57 28.93 14.30
N LYS A 137 6.75 28.56 15.57
CA LYS A 137 6.48 29.41 16.74
C LYS A 137 7.68 30.30 17.05
N THR A 138 8.88 29.72 17.04
CA THR A 138 10.13 30.42 17.36
C THR A 138 10.82 31.01 16.13
N LYS A 139 10.41 30.58 14.92
CA LYS A 139 11.07 30.89 13.64
C LYS A 139 12.54 30.43 13.59
N ALA A 140 12.90 29.44 14.41
CA ALA A 140 14.24 28.90 14.49
C ALA A 140 14.40 27.74 13.49
N TRP A 141 15.48 27.78 12.72
CA TRP A 141 15.89 26.68 11.85
C TRP A 141 16.67 25.63 12.64
N HIS A 142 16.36 24.37 12.41
CA HIS A 142 17.16 23.25 12.90
C HIS A 142 18.31 22.93 11.91
N PRO A 143 19.33 22.18 12.36
CA PRO A 143 20.35 21.66 11.46
C PRO A 143 19.74 20.85 10.31
N SER A 144 20.18 21.14 9.09
CA SER A 144 19.75 20.41 7.89
C SER A 144 20.21 18.96 7.90
N VAL A 145 19.42 18.07 7.30
CA VAL A 145 19.75 16.65 7.12
C VAL A 145 19.82 16.34 5.63
N PHE A 146 20.77 15.50 5.21
CA PHE A 146 20.87 15.05 3.82
C PHE A 146 20.26 13.65 3.66
N ILE A 147 19.48 13.45 2.61
CA ILE A 147 19.18 12.09 2.14
C ILE A 147 20.50 11.47 1.63
N PRO A 148 20.84 10.21 1.99
CA PRO A 148 22.06 9.55 1.56
C PRO A 148 22.29 9.66 0.05
N LYS A 149 23.53 9.90 -0.38
CA LYS A 149 23.88 10.08 -1.80
C LYS A 149 23.48 8.86 -2.64
N ARG A 150 22.80 9.07 -3.77
CA ARG A 150 22.29 8.03 -4.67
C ARG A 150 23.24 7.78 -5.84
N ASP A 151 23.03 6.66 -6.51
CA ASP A 151 23.73 6.25 -7.73
C ASP A 151 23.16 6.92 -8.99
N PHE A 152 22.08 7.69 -8.86
CA PHE A 152 21.51 8.56 -9.89
C PHE A 152 21.42 10.02 -9.41
N LYS A 153 21.31 10.95 -10.36
CA LYS A 153 21.10 12.37 -10.08
C LYS A 153 19.61 12.63 -9.87
N ALA A 154 19.24 13.19 -8.71
CA ALA A 154 17.87 13.63 -8.47
C ALA A 154 17.60 14.97 -9.17
N GLU A 155 16.80 14.94 -10.25
CA GLU A 155 16.37 16.13 -11.01
C GLU A 155 15.29 16.92 -10.29
N ALA A 156 14.44 16.24 -9.50
CA ALA A 156 13.39 16.84 -8.71
C ALA A 156 13.23 16.12 -7.36
N VAL A 157 12.67 16.87 -6.40
CA VAL A 157 12.18 16.36 -5.12
C VAL A 157 10.77 16.85 -4.91
N CYS A 158 9.86 15.95 -4.50
CA CYS A 158 8.51 16.29 -4.12
C CYS A 158 8.15 15.67 -2.79
N LEU A 159 7.50 16.45 -1.94
CA LEU A 159 7.08 16.01 -0.64
C LEU A 159 5.67 15.44 -0.70
N TYR A 160 5.37 14.57 0.25
CA TYR A 160 4.04 14.02 0.51
C TYR A 160 3.87 13.90 2.02
N THR A 161 2.78 14.39 2.59
CA THR A 161 2.42 14.10 3.98
C THR A 161 1.19 13.21 4.00
N ASP A 162 1.29 12.06 4.66
CA ASP A 162 0.16 11.15 4.81
C ASP A 162 -0.75 11.57 5.98
N GLN A 163 -1.86 10.85 6.13
CA GLN A 163 -2.84 11.13 7.18
C GLN A 163 -2.32 10.84 8.60
N GLN A 164 -1.21 10.11 8.76
CA GLN A 164 -0.54 9.88 10.05
C GLN A 164 0.36 11.06 10.44
N GLY A 165 0.58 12.01 9.53
CA GLY A 165 1.54 13.09 9.68
C GLY A 165 2.98 12.67 9.32
N LEU A 166 3.19 11.48 8.76
CA LEU A 166 4.48 11.08 8.23
C LEU A 166 4.72 11.80 6.91
N SER A 167 5.93 12.31 6.73
CA SER A 167 6.32 13.00 5.50
C SER A 167 7.34 12.18 4.72
N PHE A 168 7.11 12.12 3.41
CA PHE A 168 7.92 11.41 2.45
C PHE A 168 8.51 12.38 1.43
N ALA A 169 9.68 12.05 0.89
CA ALA A 169 10.27 12.69 -0.27
C ALA A 169 10.35 11.69 -1.42
N PHE A 170 9.78 12.07 -2.57
CA PHE A 170 10.01 11.40 -3.84
C PHE A 170 11.20 12.05 -4.54
N LEU A 171 12.21 11.24 -4.86
CA LEU A 171 13.37 11.64 -5.68
C LEU A 171 13.12 11.13 -7.10
N VAL A 172 13.25 12.03 -8.08
CA VAL A 172 13.04 11.72 -9.50
C VAL A 172 14.38 11.79 -10.23
N GLY A 173 14.77 10.71 -10.91
CA GLY A 173 15.93 10.64 -11.79
C GLY A 173 15.53 10.57 -13.26
N GLU A 174 16.31 11.23 -14.13
CA GLU A 174 16.03 11.30 -15.57
C GLU A 174 16.17 9.96 -16.29
N GLU A 175 16.88 8.99 -15.71
CA GLU A 175 17.04 7.64 -16.27
C GLU A 175 15.80 6.74 -16.05
N GLY A 176 14.68 7.31 -15.57
CA GLY A 176 13.47 6.57 -15.19
C GLY A 176 13.55 5.95 -13.79
N LEU A 177 14.52 6.39 -12.98
CA LEU A 177 14.69 5.95 -11.61
C LEU A 177 13.91 6.84 -10.65
N GLY A 178 13.30 6.23 -9.64
CA GLY A 178 12.60 6.93 -8.59
C GLY A 178 12.81 6.29 -7.23
N GLU A 179 12.77 7.08 -6.18
CA GLU A 179 12.79 6.58 -4.81
C GLU A 179 11.80 7.35 -3.94
N GLN A 180 11.15 6.67 -3.00
CA GLN A 180 10.35 7.26 -1.93
C GLN A 180 11.07 7.07 -0.60
N TRP A 181 11.29 8.18 0.11
CA TRP A 181 11.99 8.20 1.39
C TRP A 181 11.08 8.71 2.49
N LEU A 182 11.06 8.03 3.64
CA LEU A 182 10.50 8.58 4.86
C LEU A 182 11.49 9.60 5.44
N ILE A 183 11.04 10.85 5.58
CA ILE A 183 11.93 11.97 5.92
C ILE A 183 11.52 12.73 7.18
N ALA A 184 10.27 12.66 7.62
CA ALA A 184 9.79 13.40 8.77
C ALA A 184 8.62 12.71 9.47
N ASN A 185 8.45 12.99 10.76
CA ASN A 185 7.25 12.67 11.53
C ASN A 185 6.68 13.99 12.08
N GLN A 186 5.41 14.29 11.78
CA GLN A 186 4.78 15.58 12.10
C GLN A 186 5.62 16.77 11.61
N GLN A 187 6.14 16.66 10.37
CA GLN A 187 7.05 17.63 9.73
C GLN A 187 8.39 17.85 10.46
N GLN A 188 8.66 17.15 11.56
CA GLN A 188 9.98 17.15 12.19
C GLN A 188 10.89 16.15 11.47
N VAL A 189 11.98 16.66 10.87
CA VAL A 189 12.91 15.86 10.06
C VAL A 189 13.56 14.74 10.87
N LEU A 190 13.57 13.55 10.31
CA LEU A 190 14.28 12.39 10.85
C LEU A 190 15.79 12.60 10.69
N GLN A 191 16.55 12.33 11.74
CA GLN A 191 18.03 12.37 11.68
C GLN A 191 18.61 11.35 10.69
N GLN A 192 17.88 10.26 10.45
CA GLN A 192 18.21 9.24 9.48
C GLN A 192 16.99 8.98 8.58
N PRO A 193 16.90 9.65 7.43
CA PRO A 193 15.91 9.34 6.41
C PRO A 193 15.99 7.86 6.00
N ARG A 194 14.85 7.23 5.75
CA ARG A 194 14.78 5.80 5.41
C ARG A 194 14.20 5.60 4.02
N LEU A 195 14.86 4.78 3.19
CA LEU A 195 14.32 4.38 1.90
C LEU A 195 13.13 3.44 2.14
N VAL A 196 12.01 3.72 1.47
CA VAL A 196 10.75 2.96 1.58
C VAL A 196 10.46 2.21 0.30
N ARG A 197 10.50 2.91 -0.85
CA ARG A 197 10.22 2.30 -2.16
C ARG A 197 11.25 2.71 -3.19
N LYS A 198 11.58 1.79 -4.08
CA LYS A 198 12.14 2.11 -5.39
C LYS A 198 10.99 2.12 -6.40
N LEU A 199 11.04 3.09 -7.30
CA LEU A 199 9.99 3.38 -8.27
C LEU A 199 10.59 3.40 -9.67
N SER A 200 9.76 3.04 -10.65
CA SER A 200 10.09 3.15 -12.07
C SER A 200 9.26 4.29 -12.68
N PHE A 201 9.93 5.40 -12.93
CA PHE A 201 9.36 6.56 -13.60
C PHE A 201 9.58 6.49 -15.11
N PRO A 202 8.82 7.26 -15.91
CA PRO A 202 9.14 7.41 -17.32
C PRO A 202 10.55 7.98 -17.51
N PRO A 203 11.26 7.64 -18.59
CA PRO A 203 12.52 8.30 -18.94
C PRO A 203 12.35 9.82 -19.09
N GLU A 204 13.43 10.55 -18.85
CA GLU A 204 13.51 12.02 -18.90
C GLU A 204 12.58 12.75 -17.91
N SER A 205 11.96 12.03 -16.96
CA SER A 205 11.16 12.64 -15.88
C SER A 205 12.00 13.63 -15.09
N ASN A 206 11.50 14.85 -14.95
CA ASN A 206 12.25 15.94 -14.32
C ASN A 206 11.37 16.92 -13.52
N PHE A 207 10.06 16.67 -13.45
CA PHE A 207 9.10 17.34 -12.59
C PHE A 207 8.23 16.33 -11.87
N CYS A 208 7.90 16.69 -10.64
CA CYS A 208 6.90 15.98 -9.87
C CYS A 208 6.01 16.97 -9.12
N LYS A 209 4.85 16.51 -8.67
CA LYS A 209 4.07 17.15 -7.60
C LYS A 209 3.20 16.10 -6.94
N VAL A 210 2.97 16.20 -5.63
CA VAL A 210 2.08 15.26 -4.92
C VAL A 210 0.86 16.00 -4.41
N ASN A 211 -0.32 15.42 -4.61
CA ASN A 211 -1.53 15.81 -3.90
C ASN A 211 -1.64 14.99 -2.61
N ASP A 212 -1.51 15.64 -1.45
CA ASP A 212 -1.62 14.97 -0.14
C ASP A 212 -3.05 14.49 0.16
N VAL A 213 -4.08 15.15 -0.40
CA VAL A 213 -5.49 14.81 -0.18
C VAL A 213 -5.89 13.56 -0.95
N THR A 214 -5.46 13.46 -2.21
CA THR A 214 -5.77 12.30 -3.07
C THR A 214 -4.70 11.22 -3.04
N ALA A 215 -3.57 11.48 -2.35
CA ALA A 215 -2.38 10.64 -2.31
C ALA A 215 -1.88 10.25 -3.71
N GLU A 216 -1.75 11.23 -4.61
CA GLU A 216 -1.30 11.03 -5.99
C GLU A 216 -0.01 11.80 -6.29
N LEU A 217 1.02 11.07 -6.70
CA LEU A 217 2.25 11.60 -7.25
C LEU A 217 2.09 11.78 -8.77
N LEU A 218 2.22 13.00 -9.22
CA LEU A 218 2.20 13.38 -10.63
C LEU A 218 3.62 13.49 -11.14
N ILE A 219 3.93 12.85 -12.26
CA ILE A 219 5.23 12.85 -12.93
C ILE A 219 5.03 13.26 -14.39
N ASN A 220 5.87 14.17 -14.90
CA ASN A 220 5.87 14.48 -16.33
C ASN A 220 6.76 13.49 -17.09
N GLU A 221 6.38 13.18 -18.33
CA GLU A 221 7.24 12.54 -19.32
C GLU A 221 7.35 13.49 -20.52
N PRO A 222 8.50 14.15 -20.73
CA PRO A 222 8.69 15.07 -21.83
C PRO A 222 8.28 14.46 -23.16
N ASN A 223 7.56 15.23 -23.98
CA ASN A 223 7.02 14.82 -25.29
C ASN A 223 6.02 13.64 -25.29
N VAL A 224 5.64 13.07 -24.14
CA VAL A 224 4.68 11.95 -24.07
C VAL A 224 3.43 12.32 -23.30
N GLY A 225 3.54 12.80 -22.05
CA GLY A 225 2.36 13.06 -21.23
C GLY A 225 2.65 13.28 -19.76
N VAL A 226 1.58 13.22 -18.96
CA VAL A 226 1.66 13.30 -17.49
C VAL A 226 1.03 12.06 -16.89
N TRP A 227 1.70 11.51 -15.88
CA TRP A 227 1.33 10.25 -15.24
C TRP A 227 0.99 10.51 -13.77
N ALA A 228 -0.04 9.81 -13.29
CA ALA A 228 -0.39 9.74 -11.88
C ALA A 228 0.00 8.36 -11.32
N TYR A 229 0.72 8.38 -10.20
CA TYR A 229 1.14 7.24 -9.41
C TYR A 229 0.51 7.35 -8.01
N PRO A 230 0.15 6.23 -7.35
CA PRO A 230 -0.29 6.28 -5.96
C PRO A 230 0.90 6.59 -5.03
N ALA A 231 0.71 7.54 -4.12
CA ALA A 231 1.76 8.09 -3.26
C ALA A 231 1.90 7.40 -1.90
N HIS A 232 0.93 6.60 -1.47
CA HIS A 232 1.02 5.86 -0.20
C HIS A 232 2.27 4.97 -0.16
N SER A 233 2.88 4.86 1.03
CA SER A 233 4.11 4.07 1.24
C SER A 233 3.96 2.61 0.89
N GLU A 234 2.74 2.10 1.00
CA GLU A 234 2.43 0.71 0.68
C GLU A 234 1.80 0.53 -0.69
N ALA A 235 1.61 1.59 -1.49
CA ALA A 235 0.86 1.46 -2.74
C ALA A 235 1.53 0.58 -3.80
N ASP A 236 0.69 0.04 -4.69
CA ASP A 236 1.11 -0.67 -5.89
C ASP A 236 2.07 0.15 -6.75
N LEU A 237 2.90 -0.56 -7.52
CA LEU A 237 3.69 0.06 -8.57
C LEU A 237 2.88 0.16 -9.88
N THR A 238 1.82 0.95 -9.85
CA THR A 238 0.96 1.25 -11.00
C THR A 238 1.01 2.71 -11.39
N ARG A 239 0.60 3.03 -12.62
CA ARG A 239 0.45 4.40 -13.11
C ARG A 239 -0.73 4.54 -14.05
N LYS A 240 -1.35 5.72 -14.05
CA LYS A 240 -2.44 6.09 -14.97
C LYS A 240 -2.06 7.37 -15.72
N ALA A 241 -2.42 7.46 -16.99
CA ALA A 241 -2.26 8.70 -17.73
C ALA A 241 -3.24 9.76 -17.20
N VAL A 242 -2.74 10.97 -16.94
CA VAL A 242 -3.55 12.17 -16.68
C VAL A 242 -3.98 12.77 -18.01
N ASP A 243 -3.01 12.99 -18.90
CA ASP A 243 -3.20 13.37 -20.30
C ASP A 243 -1.91 13.09 -21.08
N MET A 244 -2.00 13.09 -22.41
CA MET A 244 -0.91 12.80 -23.32
C MET A 244 -0.73 13.91 -24.36
N VAL A 245 0.42 13.90 -25.00
CA VAL A 245 0.74 14.76 -26.14
C VAL A 245 -0.06 14.32 -27.37
N LYS A 246 -0.45 15.29 -28.20
CA LYS A 246 -1.12 15.02 -29.47
C LYS A 246 -0.33 13.99 -30.31
N PRO A 247 -1.02 13.07 -31.00
CA PRO A 247 -2.47 13.02 -31.21
C PRO A 247 -3.26 12.26 -30.13
N PHE A 248 -2.60 11.75 -29.09
CA PHE A 248 -3.23 10.85 -28.10
C PHE A 248 -3.96 11.57 -26.96
N GLY A 249 -3.60 12.82 -26.71
CA GLY A 249 -4.25 13.67 -25.71
C GLY A 249 -4.31 15.13 -26.12
N SER A 250 -4.50 16.03 -25.15
CA SER A 250 -4.72 17.45 -25.43
C SER A 250 -3.45 18.31 -25.43
N ILE A 251 -2.33 17.79 -24.90
CA ILE A 251 -1.07 18.53 -24.76
C ILE A 251 -0.45 18.79 -26.15
N GLN A 252 -0.06 20.03 -26.42
CA GLN A 252 0.48 20.46 -27.73
C GLN A 252 1.92 20.03 -27.95
N SER A 253 2.79 20.13 -26.93
CA SER A 253 4.20 19.75 -27.09
C SER A 253 4.74 18.93 -25.93
N SER A 254 5.40 19.53 -24.95
CA SER A 254 6.07 18.86 -23.86
C SER A 254 5.48 19.38 -22.55
N PRO A 255 4.93 18.50 -21.68
CA PRO A 255 4.52 18.91 -20.34
C PRO A 255 5.77 19.22 -19.50
N ALA A 256 5.89 20.47 -19.05
CA ALA A 256 6.98 20.91 -18.21
C ALA A 256 6.59 20.83 -16.73
N ALA A 257 6.22 21.96 -16.11
CA ALA A 257 5.95 22.03 -14.68
C ALA A 257 4.48 21.69 -14.34
N ILE A 258 4.30 21.09 -13.17
CA ILE A 258 3.02 20.63 -12.63
C ILE A 258 2.71 21.41 -11.35
N ALA A 259 1.49 21.94 -11.23
CA ALA A 259 1.00 22.57 -10.02
C ALA A 259 -0.33 21.97 -9.59
N ILE A 260 -0.59 22.01 -8.28
CA ILE A 260 -1.83 21.55 -7.68
C ILE A 260 -2.45 22.72 -6.93
N VAL A 261 -3.74 22.96 -7.15
CA VAL A 261 -4.50 24.00 -6.46
C VAL A 261 -5.92 23.51 -6.22
N ASP A 262 -6.36 23.54 -4.95
CA ASP A 262 -7.67 23.04 -4.51
C ASP A 262 -7.99 21.63 -5.08
N ASP A 263 -7.03 20.72 -4.99
CA ASP A 263 -7.07 19.33 -5.51
C ASP A 263 -7.17 19.18 -7.04
N GLN A 264 -7.07 20.28 -7.80
CA GLN A 264 -7.02 20.27 -9.25
C GLN A 264 -5.58 20.39 -9.75
N VAL A 265 -5.33 19.82 -10.93
CA VAL A 265 -4.00 19.76 -11.53
C VAL A 265 -3.89 20.75 -12.68
N ALA A 266 -2.80 21.51 -12.70
CA ALA A 266 -2.42 22.34 -13.82
C ALA A 266 -1.05 21.91 -14.35
N VAL A 267 -0.91 21.88 -15.67
CA VAL A 267 0.34 21.54 -16.36
C VAL A 267 0.63 22.64 -17.37
N ILE A 268 1.81 23.26 -17.28
CA ILE A 268 2.25 24.25 -18.26
C ILE A 268 3.00 23.56 -19.39
N ASP A 269 2.69 23.93 -20.63
CA ASP A 269 3.45 23.49 -21.80
C ASP A 269 4.83 24.18 -21.80
N GLU A 270 5.88 23.46 -22.17
CA GLU A 270 7.23 24.00 -22.21
C GLU A 270 7.36 25.15 -23.22
N LYS A 271 6.73 25.02 -24.40
CA LYS A 271 6.96 25.88 -25.57
C LYS A 271 5.74 26.67 -25.99
N TYR A 272 4.55 26.12 -25.77
CA TYR A 272 3.31 26.80 -26.11
C TYR A 272 2.82 27.62 -24.91
N PRO A 273 2.25 28.82 -25.12
CA PRO A 273 1.74 29.65 -24.04
C PRO A 273 0.39 29.11 -23.54
N LEU A 274 0.39 27.89 -23.01
CA LEU A 274 -0.78 27.13 -22.60
C LEU A 274 -0.60 26.52 -21.21
N ILE A 275 -1.65 26.62 -20.40
CA ILE A 275 -1.79 25.85 -19.16
C ILE A 275 -2.98 24.90 -19.32
N TYR A 276 -2.70 23.61 -19.33
CA TYR A 276 -3.71 22.56 -19.31
C TYR A 276 -4.22 22.36 -17.89
N ARG A 277 -5.51 22.05 -17.74
CA ARG A 277 -6.18 21.95 -16.44
C ARG A 277 -6.96 20.66 -16.37
N TYR A 278 -6.88 19.99 -15.23
CA TYR A 278 -7.49 18.69 -15.02
C TYR A 278 -8.17 18.62 -13.67
N GLN A 279 -9.35 18.02 -13.65
CA GLN A 279 -10.09 17.69 -12.44
C GLN A 279 -10.32 16.19 -12.41
N LYS A 280 -10.10 15.58 -11.26
CA LYS A 280 -10.41 14.16 -11.06
C LYS A 280 -11.89 14.01 -10.69
N GLN A 281 -12.61 13.14 -11.40
CA GLN A 281 -14.02 12.82 -11.17
C GLN A 281 -14.20 11.30 -11.31
N ASN A 282 -14.80 10.63 -10.33
CA ASN A 282 -15.01 9.16 -10.34
C ASN A 282 -13.74 8.34 -10.68
N ASN A 283 -12.60 8.74 -10.13
CA ASN A 283 -11.28 8.14 -10.38
C ASN A 283 -10.74 8.29 -11.82
N GLU A 284 -11.35 9.15 -12.65
CA GLU A 284 -10.89 9.49 -13.99
C GLU A 284 -10.47 10.97 -14.08
N TRP A 285 -9.50 11.25 -14.95
CA TRP A 285 -9.03 12.61 -15.22
C TRP A 285 -9.88 13.27 -16.30
N LYS A 286 -10.51 14.39 -15.95
CA LYS A 286 -11.30 15.20 -16.87
C LYS A 286 -10.53 16.44 -17.29
N VAL A 287 -10.30 16.56 -18.59
CA VAL A 287 -9.67 17.74 -19.20
C VAL A 287 -10.62 18.93 -19.15
N GLN A 288 -10.13 20.06 -18.68
CA GLN A 288 -10.79 21.35 -18.75
C GLN A 288 -10.17 22.20 -19.88
N PRO A 289 -10.88 23.23 -20.41
CA PRO A 289 -10.32 24.12 -21.42
C PRO A 289 -8.98 24.73 -20.96
N ALA A 290 -7.96 24.64 -21.81
CA ALA A 290 -6.64 25.20 -21.52
C ALA A 290 -6.72 26.74 -21.39
N LEU A 291 -5.91 27.30 -20.50
CA LEU A 291 -5.72 28.74 -20.38
C LEU A 291 -4.63 29.20 -21.35
N ARG A 292 -4.87 30.31 -22.04
CA ARG A 292 -3.93 30.92 -22.98
C ARG A 292 -3.18 32.07 -22.32
N LEU A 293 -1.85 32.01 -22.38
CA LEU A 293 -0.95 33.07 -21.97
C LEU A 293 -0.58 33.95 -23.18
N ASP A 294 -0.16 35.19 -22.92
CA ASP A 294 0.29 36.12 -23.97
C ASP A 294 1.66 35.73 -24.57
N THR A 295 2.61 35.36 -23.71
CA THR A 295 4.01 35.11 -24.08
C THR A 295 4.65 34.04 -23.20
N LEU A 296 5.30 33.08 -23.84
CA LEU A 296 6.15 32.10 -23.16
C LEU A 296 7.36 31.81 -24.04
N LYS A 297 8.52 31.61 -23.43
CA LYS A 297 9.74 31.19 -24.13
C LYS A 297 10.07 29.74 -23.84
N GLU A 298 10.22 29.38 -22.57
CA GLU A 298 10.55 28.06 -22.08
C GLU A 298 10.11 27.95 -20.61
N ALA A 299 8.92 27.41 -20.35
CA ALA A 299 8.43 27.25 -18.97
C ALA A 299 9.28 26.22 -18.21
N LYS A 300 9.78 26.62 -17.03
CA LYS A 300 10.61 25.78 -16.14
C LYS A 300 10.02 25.55 -14.76
N SER A 301 9.03 26.34 -14.35
CA SER A 301 8.31 26.16 -13.09
C SER A 301 6.91 26.77 -13.17
N LEU A 302 5.98 26.20 -12.41
CA LEU A 302 4.62 26.66 -12.25
C LEU A 302 4.23 26.51 -10.79
N SER A 303 3.81 27.61 -10.17
CA SER A 303 3.19 27.62 -8.85
C SER A 303 1.87 28.39 -8.91
N ILE A 304 0.85 27.85 -8.26
CA ILE A 304 -0.48 28.43 -8.22
C ILE A 304 -0.93 28.48 -6.77
N GLN A 305 -1.47 29.62 -6.35
CA GLN A 305 -2.09 29.78 -5.04
C GLN A 305 -3.51 30.31 -5.15
N SER A 306 -4.35 29.89 -4.21
CA SER A 306 -5.69 30.45 -3.98
C SER A 306 -5.59 31.65 -3.04
N HIS A 307 -6.30 32.75 -3.36
CA HIS A 307 -6.44 33.88 -2.46
C HIS A 307 -7.87 34.43 -2.48
N LEU A 308 -8.33 34.90 -1.33
CA LEU A 308 -9.61 35.59 -1.20
C LEU A 308 -9.48 37.02 -1.73
N THR A 309 -10.45 37.43 -2.55
CA THR A 309 -10.62 38.83 -2.96
C THR A 309 -11.54 39.58 -2.01
N GLN A 310 -11.60 40.91 -2.13
CA GLN A 310 -12.43 41.78 -1.29
C GLN A 310 -13.94 41.46 -1.32
N GLY A 311 -14.41 40.64 -2.27
CA GLY A 311 -15.78 40.13 -2.37
C GLY A 311 -15.97 38.68 -1.94
N ASN A 312 -15.01 38.07 -1.22
CA ASN A 312 -14.97 36.64 -0.87
C ASN A 312 -14.93 35.66 -2.06
N ALA A 313 -14.67 36.14 -3.28
CA ALA A 313 -14.40 35.26 -4.41
C ALA A 313 -12.97 34.71 -4.31
N LEU A 314 -12.81 33.40 -4.53
CA LEU A 314 -11.52 32.70 -4.55
C LEU A 314 -10.89 32.83 -5.93
N ASN A 315 -9.96 33.78 -6.09
CA ASN A 315 -9.15 33.91 -7.30
C ASN A 315 -7.84 33.13 -7.16
N LYS A 316 -7.20 32.86 -8.30
CA LYS A 316 -5.91 32.19 -8.34
C LYS A 316 -4.82 33.13 -8.88
N SER A 317 -3.61 32.98 -8.34
CA SER A 317 -2.42 33.69 -8.85
C SER A 317 -1.39 32.69 -9.35
N LEU A 318 -0.91 32.95 -10.56
CA LEU A 318 0.17 32.21 -11.21
C LEU A 318 1.53 32.83 -10.86
N LEU A 319 2.52 31.97 -10.67
CA LEU A 319 3.94 32.31 -10.61
C LEU A 319 4.69 31.31 -11.49
N ILE A 320 5.35 31.83 -12.52
CA ILE A 320 5.96 31.04 -13.59
C ILE A 320 7.43 31.44 -13.70
N LEU A 321 8.33 30.46 -13.73
CA LEU A 321 9.69 30.67 -14.22
C LEU A 321 9.71 30.40 -15.72
N ASP A 322 9.90 31.44 -16.52
CA ASP A 322 10.01 31.38 -17.98
C ASP A 322 11.45 31.73 -18.39
N ASP A 323 12.20 30.71 -18.82
CA ASP A 323 13.65 30.69 -19.07
C ASP A 323 14.49 31.20 -17.89
N LYS A 324 14.64 32.52 -17.77
CA LYS A 324 15.42 33.22 -16.72
C LYS A 324 14.62 34.31 -16.03
N SER A 325 13.34 34.43 -16.35
CA SER A 325 12.47 35.50 -15.85
C SER A 325 11.30 34.92 -15.07
N ILE A 326 11.02 35.51 -13.91
CA ILE A 326 9.83 35.18 -13.14
C ILE A 326 8.69 36.05 -13.68
N LYS A 327 7.54 35.42 -13.92
CA LYS A 327 6.32 36.06 -14.41
C LYS A 327 5.14 35.73 -13.49
N MET A 328 4.18 36.65 -13.40
CA MET A 328 2.96 36.49 -12.61
C MET A 328 1.72 36.90 -13.39
N ALA A 329 0.59 36.29 -13.06
CA ALA A 329 -0.72 36.75 -13.47
C ALA A 329 -1.80 36.31 -12.47
N ASN A 330 -2.93 36.99 -12.48
CA ASN A 330 -4.13 36.49 -11.82
C ASN A 330 -5.01 35.81 -12.87
N ILE A 331 -5.67 34.71 -12.47
CA ILE A 331 -6.58 33.97 -13.33
C ILE A 331 -7.90 33.76 -12.61
N ASP A 332 -8.97 33.78 -13.40
CA ASP A 332 -10.27 33.29 -12.98
C ASP A 332 -10.33 31.78 -13.25
N TRP A 333 -10.18 31.01 -12.18
CA TRP A 333 -10.33 29.56 -12.21
C TRP A 333 -11.09 29.12 -10.97
N ALA A 334 -12.40 28.94 -11.16
CA ALA A 334 -13.27 28.30 -10.19
C ALA A 334 -12.88 26.82 -10.04
N THR A 335 -12.64 26.43 -8.81
CA THR A 335 -12.23 25.08 -8.42
C THR A 335 -13.19 24.56 -7.35
N GLU A 336 -13.50 23.28 -7.41
CA GLU A 336 -14.23 22.56 -6.37
C GLU A 336 -13.23 21.68 -5.62
N LYS A 337 -13.07 21.91 -4.31
CA LYS A 337 -12.25 21.05 -3.46
C LYS A 337 -12.90 19.67 -3.41
N GLN A 338 -12.09 18.61 -3.49
CA GLN A 338 -12.64 17.27 -3.34
C GLN A 338 -13.07 17.02 -1.90
N THR A 339 -14.10 16.19 -1.73
CA THR A 339 -14.51 15.74 -0.39
C THR A 339 -13.42 14.82 0.16
N GLU A 340 -12.89 15.15 1.34
CA GLU A 340 -11.89 14.33 2.01
C GLU A 340 -12.46 12.91 2.23
N GLN A 341 -11.67 11.89 1.88
CA GLN A 341 -12.04 10.50 2.14
C GLN A 341 -12.17 10.28 3.64
N LYS A 342 -13.06 9.36 4.05
CA LYS A 342 -13.18 8.98 5.45
C LYS A 342 -11.85 8.34 5.91
N ASN A 343 -11.21 8.95 6.90
CA ASN A 343 -9.97 8.43 7.45
C ASN A 343 -10.23 7.15 8.23
N ILE A 344 -9.57 6.07 7.82
CA ILE A 344 -9.46 4.83 8.60
C ILE A 344 -8.35 5.06 9.62
N VAL A 345 -8.57 4.65 10.88
CA VAL A 345 -7.56 4.83 11.94
C VAL A 345 -6.33 3.98 11.61
N THR A 346 -5.14 4.56 11.69
CA THR A 346 -3.89 3.84 11.48
C THR A 346 -3.14 3.62 12.79
N ILE A 347 -2.67 2.39 13.01
CA ILE A 347 -1.98 1.97 14.23
C ILE A 347 -0.56 1.54 13.86
N ALA A 348 0.45 2.16 14.46
CA ALA A 348 1.84 1.80 14.20
C ALA A 348 2.16 0.35 14.63
N VAL A 349 2.85 -0.38 13.75
CA VAL A 349 3.33 -1.73 14.02
C VAL A 349 4.32 -1.75 15.20
N GLU A 350 4.29 -2.82 16.01
CA GLU A 350 5.14 -2.92 17.20
C GLU A 350 6.38 -3.80 16.97
N THR A 351 6.21 -4.93 16.28
CA THR A 351 7.26 -5.91 15.98
C THR A 351 7.06 -6.45 14.57
N GLN A 352 8.14 -6.88 13.92
CA GLN A 352 8.09 -7.59 12.64
C GLN A 352 8.95 -8.84 12.71
N THR A 353 8.64 -9.87 11.92
CA THR A 353 9.45 -11.08 11.86
C THR A 353 10.67 -10.93 10.97
N ASP A 354 11.64 -11.84 11.18
CA ASP A 354 12.57 -12.23 10.12
C ASP A 354 11.75 -12.63 8.87
N VAL A 355 12.28 -12.32 7.68
CA VAL A 355 11.58 -12.56 6.41
C VAL A 355 11.46 -14.04 6.09
N VAL A 356 10.47 -14.41 5.28
CA VAL A 356 10.38 -15.77 4.75
C VAL A 356 11.50 -16.05 3.74
N PRO A 357 11.95 -17.31 3.58
CA PRO A 357 13.06 -17.63 2.68
C PRO A 357 12.68 -17.47 1.21
N SER A 358 11.43 -17.76 0.85
CA SER A 358 10.94 -17.72 -0.53
C SER A 358 10.64 -16.29 -0.99
N THR A 359 10.82 -16.04 -2.29
CA THR A 359 10.63 -14.73 -2.92
C THR A 359 9.23 -14.56 -3.51
N GLY A 360 8.79 -13.31 -3.64
CA GLY A 360 7.48 -13.00 -4.19
C GLY A 360 6.37 -13.32 -3.20
N ASP A 361 5.24 -13.77 -3.72
CA ASP A 361 4.05 -14.12 -2.95
C ASP A 361 4.24 -15.46 -2.20
N ALA A 362 4.64 -15.38 -0.93
CA ALA A 362 5.22 -16.48 -0.15
C ALA A 362 4.74 -16.53 1.31
N ALA A 363 4.86 -15.45 2.08
CA ALA A 363 4.29 -15.43 3.43
C ALA A 363 2.77 -15.37 3.28
N ASP A 364 2.02 -16.12 4.10
CA ASP A 364 0.59 -16.28 3.87
C ASP A 364 -0.19 -16.23 5.19
N ASP A 365 -0.14 -17.27 6.01
CA ASP A 365 -1.02 -17.38 7.18
C ASP A 365 -0.29 -17.66 8.49
N PRO A 366 -0.55 -16.87 9.56
CA PRO A 366 -0.02 -17.12 10.89
C PRO A 366 -1.01 -17.88 11.78
N ALA A 367 -0.47 -18.66 12.73
CA ALA A 367 -1.17 -19.24 13.87
C ALA A 367 -0.40 -18.99 15.17
N ILE A 368 -1.13 -18.80 16.27
CA ILE A 368 -0.56 -18.40 17.56
C ILE A 368 -0.61 -19.57 18.53
N TRP A 369 0.55 -20.17 18.82
CA TRP A 369 0.68 -21.16 19.88
C TRP A 369 1.02 -20.48 21.21
N HIS A 370 0.11 -20.58 22.19
CA HIS A 370 0.30 -20.04 23.53
C HIS A 370 0.94 -21.06 24.46
N ASN A 371 2.11 -20.72 24.99
CA ASN A 371 2.79 -21.53 26.00
C ASN A 371 2.14 -21.29 27.38
N LEU A 372 1.39 -22.28 27.88
CA LEU A 372 0.64 -22.17 29.12
C LEU A 372 1.54 -21.96 30.36
N GLN A 373 2.72 -22.59 30.39
CA GLN A 373 3.63 -22.54 31.53
C GLN A 373 4.48 -21.28 31.53
N GLN A 374 4.86 -20.79 30.34
CA GLN A 374 5.71 -19.62 30.16
C GLN A 374 5.21 -18.77 28.98
N PRO A 375 4.22 -17.88 29.19
CA PRO A 375 3.58 -17.17 28.09
C PRO A 375 4.50 -16.35 27.19
N SER A 376 5.61 -15.83 27.72
CA SER A 376 6.65 -15.14 26.94
C SER A 376 7.43 -16.06 26.00
N GLN A 377 7.34 -17.39 26.19
CA GLN A 377 7.89 -18.42 25.31
C GLN A 377 6.84 -19.00 24.35
N SER A 378 5.76 -18.26 24.07
CA SER A 378 4.83 -18.61 22.99
C SER A 378 5.50 -18.53 21.62
N ARG A 379 4.83 -19.09 20.61
CA ARG A 379 5.34 -19.17 19.23
C ARG A 379 4.30 -18.66 18.25
N ILE A 380 4.79 -18.05 17.18
CA ILE A 380 3.99 -17.81 15.97
C ILE A 380 4.43 -18.86 14.95
N LEU A 381 3.51 -19.70 14.52
CA LEU A 381 3.74 -20.62 13.41
C LEU A 381 3.18 -19.93 12.17
N ALA A 382 3.90 -19.92 11.06
CA ALA A 382 3.44 -19.18 9.90
C ALA A 382 3.86 -19.85 8.60
N THR A 383 3.01 -19.85 7.60
CA THR A 383 3.28 -20.56 6.34
C THR A 383 4.19 -19.75 5.42
N ASP A 384 5.06 -20.46 4.71
CA ASP A 384 5.66 -20.04 3.45
C ASP A 384 4.99 -20.91 2.37
N LYS A 385 4.06 -20.33 1.61
CA LYS A 385 3.24 -21.05 0.62
C LYS A 385 3.99 -21.62 -0.56
N GLN A 386 5.28 -21.32 -0.64
CA GLN A 386 6.20 -21.91 -1.60
C GLN A 386 7.11 -22.98 -0.99
N GLY A 387 7.26 -23.05 0.33
CA GLY A 387 8.36 -23.80 0.94
C GLY A 387 8.07 -24.61 2.21
N GLY A 388 7.23 -24.14 3.14
CA GLY A 388 7.00 -24.86 4.38
C GLY A 388 6.46 -24.05 5.54
N LEU A 389 6.91 -24.36 6.76
CA LEU A 389 6.43 -23.77 8.01
C LEU A 389 7.55 -23.05 8.75
N GLN A 390 7.35 -21.77 9.01
CA GLN A 390 8.18 -20.95 9.88
C GLN A 390 7.67 -21.01 11.32
N VAL A 391 8.59 -20.94 12.27
CA VAL A 391 8.28 -20.82 13.70
C VAL A 391 9.08 -19.67 14.29
N TYR A 392 8.38 -18.64 14.75
CA TYR A 392 8.96 -17.43 15.32
C TYR A 392 8.73 -17.33 16.84
N ASP A 393 9.57 -16.56 17.52
CA ASP A 393 9.27 -16.04 18.85
C ASP A 393 8.46 -14.73 18.80
N LEU A 394 8.08 -14.22 19.97
CA LEU A 394 7.31 -12.97 20.11
C LEU A 394 8.14 -11.69 19.80
N SER A 395 9.46 -11.81 19.60
CA SER A 395 10.31 -10.75 19.08
C SER A 395 10.42 -10.76 17.55
N GLY A 396 9.82 -11.77 16.91
CA GLY A 396 9.82 -11.95 15.46
C GLY A 396 11.00 -12.77 14.93
N LYS A 397 11.85 -13.30 15.80
CA LYS A 397 13.03 -14.06 15.38
C LYS A 397 12.65 -15.47 14.96
N THR A 398 13.19 -15.95 13.84
CA THR A 398 13.02 -17.34 13.41
C THR A 398 13.73 -18.29 14.36
N LEU A 399 12.98 -19.28 14.86
CA LEU A 399 13.47 -20.36 15.70
C LEU A 399 13.61 -21.68 14.93
N GLN A 400 12.66 -21.96 14.01
CA GLN A 400 12.67 -23.14 13.16
C GLN A 400 12.10 -22.80 11.78
N TYR A 401 12.61 -23.49 10.77
CA TYR A 401 11.99 -23.57 9.46
C TYR A 401 11.89 -25.05 9.08
N LEU A 402 10.68 -25.52 8.79
CA LEU A 402 10.40 -26.88 8.35
C LEU A 402 10.07 -26.85 6.85
N ALA A 403 11.01 -27.26 6.01
CA ALA A 403 10.85 -27.27 4.55
C ALA A 403 10.05 -28.51 4.10
N VAL A 404 8.72 -28.39 4.12
CA VAL A 404 7.80 -29.52 3.99
C VAL A 404 6.79 -29.36 2.85
N GLY A 405 7.09 -28.48 1.90
CA GLY A 405 6.30 -28.26 0.69
C GLY A 405 5.39 -27.03 0.77
N ARG A 406 4.52 -26.89 -0.22
CA ARG A 406 3.65 -25.70 -0.39
C ARG A 406 2.49 -25.69 0.60
N LEU A 407 2.74 -25.18 1.82
CA LEU A 407 1.72 -25.04 2.86
C LEU A 407 0.91 -23.75 2.67
N ASN A 408 -0.42 -23.80 2.64
CA ASN A 408 -1.24 -22.59 2.44
C ASN A 408 -1.59 -21.93 3.78
N ASN A 409 -2.60 -22.42 4.50
CA ASN A 409 -2.98 -21.90 5.82
C ASN A 409 -2.63 -22.88 6.94
N VAL A 410 -2.50 -22.39 8.18
CA VAL A 410 -2.14 -23.16 9.38
C VAL A 410 -3.00 -22.76 10.57
N ASP A 411 -3.42 -23.72 11.39
CA ASP A 411 -4.08 -23.44 12.67
C ASP A 411 -3.55 -24.39 13.76
N VAL A 412 -3.78 -24.02 15.03
CA VAL A 412 -3.25 -24.69 16.22
C VAL A 412 -4.36 -24.99 17.22
N ARG A 413 -4.35 -26.20 17.80
CA ARG A 413 -5.14 -26.57 18.97
C ARG A 413 -4.31 -27.34 19.99
N SER A 414 -4.63 -27.17 21.27
CA SER A 414 -3.91 -27.80 22.37
C SER A 414 -4.52 -29.13 22.79
N GLY A 415 -3.73 -29.98 23.44
CA GLY A 415 -4.24 -31.17 24.14
C GLY A 415 -4.57 -32.36 23.22
N PHE A 416 -3.94 -32.45 22.05
CA PHE A 416 -4.10 -33.59 21.15
C PHE A 416 -3.52 -34.87 21.73
N ARG A 417 -4.31 -35.96 21.68
CA ARG A 417 -3.90 -37.29 22.12
C ARG A 417 -3.09 -37.98 21.02
N TRP A 418 -1.78 -38.04 21.19
CA TRP A 418 -0.84 -38.76 20.32
C TRP A 418 -0.48 -40.14 20.92
N GLY A 419 -1.34 -41.13 20.68
CA GLY A 419 -1.24 -42.42 21.36
C GLY A 419 -1.46 -42.25 22.86
N ASN A 420 -0.45 -42.59 23.68
CA ASN A 420 -0.50 -42.42 25.14
C ASN A 420 0.07 -41.07 25.62
N GLN A 421 0.50 -40.20 24.70
CA GLN A 421 1.07 -38.89 25.01
C GLN A 421 0.06 -37.80 24.66
N THR A 422 0.13 -36.67 25.35
CA THR A 422 -0.60 -35.45 24.98
C THR A 422 0.39 -34.42 24.47
N THR A 423 0.09 -33.80 23.34
CA THR A 423 0.89 -32.76 22.69
C THR A 423 -0.05 -31.66 22.19
N ASP A 424 0.48 -30.48 21.88
CA ASP A 424 -0.28 -29.53 21.08
C ASP A 424 -0.09 -29.84 19.60
N LEU A 425 -1.08 -29.49 18.78
CA LEU A 425 -1.16 -29.87 17.38
C LEU A 425 -1.30 -28.62 16.51
N ALA A 426 -0.42 -28.48 15.52
CA ALA A 426 -0.64 -27.61 14.38
C ALA A 426 -1.03 -28.46 13.17
N ILE A 427 -1.90 -27.95 12.33
CA ILE A 427 -2.22 -28.55 11.04
C ILE A 427 -2.17 -27.45 9.98
N ALA A 428 -1.60 -27.76 8.83
CA ALA A 428 -1.60 -26.89 7.66
C ALA A 428 -2.14 -27.62 6.43
N THR A 429 -2.74 -26.91 5.49
CA THR A 429 -3.07 -27.46 4.17
C THR A 429 -1.82 -27.53 3.31
N ASN A 430 -1.60 -28.63 2.59
CA ASN A 430 -0.42 -28.85 1.75
C ASN A 430 -0.83 -29.13 0.30
N ARG A 431 -0.49 -28.19 -0.58
CA ARG A 431 -0.89 -28.17 -1.99
C ARG A 431 -0.06 -29.06 -2.90
N ASP A 432 1.01 -29.68 -2.40
CA ASP A 432 1.77 -30.67 -3.17
C ASP A 432 1.03 -31.99 -3.29
N HIS A 433 0.20 -32.32 -2.30
CA HIS A 433 -0.46 -33.61 -2.20
C HIS A 433 -1.96 -33.53 -1.88
N ASN A 434 -2.55 -32.33 -1.90
CA ASN A 434 -3.91 -32.05 -1.43
C ASN A 434 -4.19 -32.70 -0.07
N SER A 435 -3.30 -32.46 0.90
CA SER A 435 -3.28 -33.13 2.19
C SER A 435 -3.31 -32.15 3.36
N LEU A 436 -3.73 -32.65 4.51
CA LEU A 436 -3.49 -32.01 5.81
C LEU A 436 -2.10 -32.45 6.29
N HIS A 437 -1.21 -31.50 6.54
CA HIS A 437 0.11 -31.74 7.13
C HIS A 437 0.06 -31.45 8.64
N LEU A 438 0.36 -32.44 9.47
CA LEU A 438 0.20 -32.36 10.93
C LEU A 438 1.56 -32.25 11.62
N PHE A 439 1.64 -31.37 12.61
CA PHE A 439 2.84 -31.12 13.42
C PHE A 439 2.52 -31.19 14.91
N ALA A 440 3.40 -31.84 15.67
CA ALA A 440 3.39 -31.76 17.12
C ALA A 440 4.16 -30.52 17.57
N ILE A 441 3.61 -29.80 18.56
CA ILE A 441 4.29 -28.74 19.30
C ILE A 441 4.55 -29.26 20.72
N GLU A 442 5.82 -29.34 21.09
CA GLU A 442 6.21 -29.81 22.41
C GLU A 442 5.85 -28.75 23.48
N PRO A 443 4.97 -29.05 24.46
CA PRO A 443 4.34 -28.02 25.29
C PRO A 443 5.28 -27.17 26.14
N MET A 444 6.46 -27.68 26.49
CA MET A 444 7.40 -26.99 27.38
C MET A 444 8.31 -26.02 26.61
N THR A 445 8.78 -26.43 25.44
CA THR A 445 9.82 -25.74 24.65
C THR A 445 9.25 -25.02 23.42
N GLY A 446 8.05 -25.40 22.96
CA GLY A 446 7.49 -24.92 21.70
C GLY A 446 8.22 -25.46 20.47
N LYS A 447 9.01 -26.54 20.61
CA LYS A 447 9.68 -27.20 19.47
C LYS A 447 8.62 -27.86 18.58
N VAL A 448 8.75 -27.70 17.27
CA VAL A 448 7.79 -28.20 16.29
C VAL A 448 8.39 -29.36 15.51
N SER A 449 7.63 -30.44 15.32
CA SER A 449 8.06 -31.62 14.56
C SER A 449 6.91 -32.23 13.77
N GLU A 450 7.20 -32.74 12.57
CA GLU A 450 6.22 -33.43 11.73
C GLU A 450 5.67 -34.70 12.39
N LEU A 451 4.35 -34.89 12.31
CA LEU A 451 3.66 -36.13 12.67
C LEU A 451 3.27 -36.96 11.43
N GLY A 452 3.10 -36.31 10.28
CA GLY A 452 2.73 -36.93 9.02
C GLY A 452 1.63 -36.17 8.28
N GLN A 453 1.14 -36.76 7.21
CA GLN A 453 0.10 -36.17 6.35
C GLN A 453 -1.14 -37.06 6.25
N LEU A 454 -2.30 -36.42 6.08
CA LEU A 454 -3.58 -37.06 5.81
C LEU A 454 -4.11 -36.52 4.48
N VAL A 455 -4.13 -37.35 3.43
CA VAL A 455 -4.65 -36.98 2.11
C VAL A 455 -6.15 -36.68 2.20
N THR A 456 -6.59 -35.61 1.55
CA THR A 456 -8.00 -35.20 1.49
C THR A 456 -8.64 -35.64 0.16
N THR A 457 -9.93 -35.41 0.02
CA THR A 457 -10.65 -35.61 -1.25
C THR A 457 -10.84 -34.30 -2.03
N LEU A 458 -10.11 -33.22 -1.68
CA LEU A 458 -10.20 -31.93 -2.36
C LEU A 458 -9.29 -31.92 -3.59
N ASP A 459 -9.69 -31.20 -4.63
CA ASP A 459 -8.96 -31.15 -5.90
C ASP A 459 -7.90 -30.05 -5.88
N ASP A 460 -8.20 -28.91 -5.25
CA ASP A 460 -7.26 -27.80 -5.02
C ASP A 460 -7.39 -27.32 -3.57
N ILE A 461 -6.73 -28.02 -2.64
CA ILE A 461 -6.77 -27.67 -1.22
C ILE A 461 -6.21 -26.26 -1.02
N TYR A 462 -6.90 -25.44 -0.25
CA TYR A 462 -6.57 -24.03 -0.13
C TYR A 462 -6.61 -23.58 1.32
N GLY A 463 -7.67 -22.89 1.75
CA GLY A 463 -7.74 -22.35 3.10
C GLY A 463 -8.00 -23.40 4.20
N PHE A 464 -7.83 -22.98 5.46
CA PHE A 464 -7.82 -23.88 6.60
C PHE A 464 -8.20 -23.24 7.93
N CYS A 465 -9.00 -23.95 8.73
CA CYS A 465 -9.15 -23.68 10.16
C CYS A 465 -9.40 -24.97 10.95
N MET A 466 -9.16 -24.92 12.25
CA MET A 466 -9.47 -26.01 13.18
C MET A 466 -10.66 -25.68 14.06
N TYR A 467 -11.26 -26.73 14.62
CA TYR A 467 -12.30 -26.65 15.66
C TYR A 467 -11.94 -27.61 16.79
N GLN A 468 -12.10 -27.18 18.03
CA GLN A 468 -12.03 -28.05 19.19
C GLN A 468 -13.37 -28.04 19.93
N ASP A 469 -14.00 -29.20 20.06
CA ASP A 469 -15.29 -29.29 20.74
C ASP A 469 -15.14 -29.25 22.28
N GLN A 470 -16.28 -29.24 22.98
CA GLN A 470 -16.31 -29.21 24.45
C GLN A 470 -15.75 -30.48 25.10
N GLN A 471 -15.65 -31.58 24.36
CA GLN A 471 -15.05 -32.84 24.79
C GLN A 471 -13.52 -32.86 24.56
N GLY A 472 -12.98 -31.85 23.88
CA GLY A 472 -11.58 -31.71 23.52
C GLY A 472 -11.19 -32.44 22.24
N GLU A 473 -12.15 -32.97 21.50
CA GLU A 473 -11.91 -33.59 20.20
C GLU A 473 -11.57 -32.52 19.17
N ILE A 474 -10.60 -32.81 18.31
CA ILE A 474 -10.04 -31.85 17.36
C ILE A 474 -10.53 -32.18 15.96
N TYR A 475 -10.94 -31.14 15.25
CA TYR A 475 -11.39 -31.21 13.88
C TYR A 475 -10.55 -30.27 13.00
N ALA A 476 -10.33 -30.70 11.76
CA ALA A 476 -9.66 -29.97 10.70
C ALA A 476 -10.68 -29.65 9.61
N ILE A 477 -10.71 -28.40 9.14
CA ILE A 477 -11.69 -27.92 8.16
C ILE A 477 -10.96 -27.23 7.00
N PRO A 478 -10.35 -27.99 6.08
CA PRO A 478 -9.84 -27.44 4.83
C PRO A 478 -10.96 -27.06 3.87
N ASN A 479 -10.66 -26.12 2.96
CA ASN A 479 -11.51 -25.84 1.80
C ASN A 479 -10.79 -26.04 0.47
N ASP A 480 -11.59 -26.09 -0.59
CA ASP A 480 -11.20 -26.03 -1.98
C ASP A 480 -11.54 -24.65 -2.55
N LYS A 481 -10.84 -24.21 -3.60
CA LYS A 481 -11.13 -22.96 -4.32
C LYS A 481 -12.50 -22.93 -4.97
N ASN A 482 -13.15 -24.08 -5.17
CA ASN A 482 -14.50 -24.13 -5.72
C ASN A 482 -15.62 -23.81 -4.71
N GLY A 483 -15.29 -23.49 -3.46
CA GLY A 483 -16.28 -23.21 -2.40
C GLY A 483 -16.53 -24.36 -1.43
N THR A 484 -16.01 -25.56 -1.69
CA THR A 484 -16.25 -26.75 -0.85
C THR A 484 -15.42 -26.74 0.42
N PHE A 485 -16.04 -27.02 1.56
CA PHE A 485 -15.39 -27.30 2.85
C PHE A 485 -15.65 -28.74 3.27
N ILE A 486 -14.68 -29.36 3.93
CA ILE A 486 -14.85 -30.68 4.57
C ILE A 486 -14.41 -30.60 6.01
N GLN A 487 -15.25 -31.04 6.95
CA GLN A 487 -14.84 -31.19 8.35
C GLN A 487 -14.38 -32.63 8.61
N TYR A 488 -13.13 -32.79 9.03
CA TYR A 488 -12.56 -34.06 9.47
C TYR A 488 -12.37 -34.08 10.98
N GLN A 489 -12.82 -35.12 11.69
CA GLN A 489 -12.34 -35.41 13.04
C GLN A 489 -10.94 -36.02 12.95
N ILE A 490 -9.99 -35.44 13.68
CA ILE A 490 -8.59 -35.85 13.70
C ILE A 490 -8.32 -36.65 14.95
N SER A 491 -7.76 -37.84 14.78
CA SER A 491 -7.44 -38.76 15.88
C SER A 491 -6.11 -39.46 15.64
N ALA A 492 -5.50 -39.95 16.72
CA ALA A 492 -4.33 -40.82 16.61
C ALA A 492 -4.46 -42.02 17.55
N LEU A 493 -4.50 -43.22 16.96
CA LEU A 493 -4.47 -44.49 17.71
C LEU A 493 -3.14 -45.17 17.45
N ASN A 494 -2.41 -45.57 18.51
CA ASN A 494 -1.09 -46.20 18.41
C ASN A 494 -0.10 -45.39 17.53
N LYS A 495 -0.11 -44.05 17.65
CA LYS A 495 0.69 -43.12 16.83
C LYS A 495 0.46 -43.24 15.31
N LYS A 496 -0.76 -43.64 14.92
CA LYS A 496 -1.22 -43.59 13.53
C LYS A 496 -2.34 -42.57 13.41
N LEU A 497 -2.12 -41.58 12.56
CA LEU A 497 -3.09 -40.53 12.27
C LEU A 497 -4.29 -41.08 11.51
N LYS A 498 -5.46 -40.55 11.80
CA LYS A 498 -6.70 -40.84 11.07
C LYS A 498 -7.54 -39.56 10.99
N ALA A 499 -8.03 -39.27 9.78
CA ALA A 499 -9.10 -38.31 9.53
C ALA A 499 -10.41 -39.06 9.24
N GLN A 500 -11.49 -38.68 9.91
CA GLN A 500 -12.84 -39.15 9.61
C GLN A 500 -13.70 -37.98 9.14
N GLU A 501 -14.24 -38.04 7.93
CA GLU A 501 -15.17 -37.03 7.43
C GLU A 501 -16.45 -37.04 8.26
N ILE A 502 -16.84 -35.86 8.75
CA ILE A 502 -18.01 -35.64 9.60
C ILE A 502 -19.12 -34.97 8.81
N GLN A 503 -18.78 -33.94 8.04
CA GLN A 503 -19.71 -33.24 7.16
C GLN A 503 -18.97 -32.51 6.04
N ARG A 504 -19.75 -32.12 5.03
CA ARG A 504 -19.33 -31.31 3.87
C ARG A 504 -20.37 -30.23 3.63
N PHE A 505 -19.90 -29.04 3.31
CA PHE A 505 -20.74 -27.88 2.98
C PHE A 505 -20.00 -26.97 2.00
N SER A 506 -20.68 -25.95 1.47
CA SER A 506 -20.04 -25.05 0.50
C SER A 506 -20.61 -23.63 0.52
N VAL A 507 -19.79 -22.68 0.09
CA VAL A 507 -20.21 -21.39 -0.49
C VAL A 507 -20.26 -21.50 -2.02
N LYS A 508 -20.53 -20.40 -2.74
CA LYS A 508 -20.73 -20.45 -4.19
C LYS A 508 -19.43 -20.23 -4.96
N THR A 509 -18.55 -19.39 -4.47
CA THR A 509 -17.27 -19.03 -5.10
C THR A 509 -16.09 -19.26 -4.15
N GLN A 510 -14.91 -18.80 -4.54
CA GLN A 510 -13.67 -19.07 -3.83
C GLN A 510 -13.70 -18.54 -2.38
N PRO A 511 -13.41 -19.42 -1.40
CA PRO A 511 -13.13 -19.03 -0.04
C PRO A 511 -11.67 -19.29 0.32
N GLU A 512 -11.19 -18.62 1.36
CA GLU A 512 -9.90 -18.94 1.98
C GLU A 512 -9.98 -18.78 3.50
N GLY A 513 -10.12 -17.55 3.99
CA GLY A 513 -10.11 -17.28 5.42
C GLY A 513 -11.26 -17.94 6.16
N CYS A 514 -10.96 -18.69 7.22
CA CYS A 514 -11.96 -19.18 8.16
C CYS A 514 -11.48 -19.18 9.60
N VAL A 515 -12.42 -19.06 10.54
CA VAL A 515 -12.15 -19.15 11.98
C VAL A 515 -13.33 -19.77 12.70
N VAL A 516 -13.07 -20.61 13.70
CA VAL A 516 -14.13 -21.29 14.46
C VAL A 516 -14.19 -20.75 15.89
N ASP A 517 -15.38 -20.38 16.33
CA ASP A 517 -15.69 -20.14 17.74
C ASP A 517 -15.92 -21.48 18.44
N ASP A 518 -14.84 -22.04 19.01
CA ASP A 518 -14.86 -23.32 19.72
C ASP A 518 -15.93 -23.37 20.83
N ARG A 519 -16.29 -22.23 21.43
CA ARG A 519 -17.27 -22.17 22.55
C ARG A 519 -18.69 -22.45 22.09
N ASN A 520 -19.03 -21.99 20.89
CA ASN A 520 -20.38 -22.05 20.34
C ASN A 520 -20.52 -23.06 19.19
N GLY A 521 -19.41 -23.56 18.64
CA GLY A 521 -19.42 -24.46 17.49
C GLY A 521 -19.84 -23.76 16.20
N HIS A 522 -19.49 -22.48 16.04
CA HIS A 522 -19.78 -21.70 14.83
C HIS A 522 -18.51 -21.45 14.02
N ILE A 523 -18.54 -21.75 12.73
CA ILE A 523 -17.50 -21.34 11.78
C ILE A 523 -17.89 -20.03 11.12
N PHE A 524 -16.95 -19.09 11.06
CA PHE A 524 -16.97 -17.93 10.18
C PHE A 524 -16.06 -18.22 8.99
N LEU A 525 -16.50 -17.88 7.79
CA LEU A 525 -15.76 -18.12 6.54
C LEU A 525 -15.92 -16.94 5.58
N GLY A 526 -14.83 -16.55 4.93
CA GLY A 526 -14.80 -15.53 3.89
C GLY A 526 -15.01 -16.16 2.52
N GLU A 527 -16.00 -15.67 1.78
CA GLU A 527 -16.10 -15.86 0.32
C GLU A 527 -15.57 -14.57 -0.32
N GLU A 528 -14.37 -14.65 -0.94
CA GLU A 528 -13.45 -13.52 -1.18
C GLU A 528 -14.14 -12.27 -1.74
N ASP A 529 -14.90 -12.43 -2.83
CA ASP A 529 -15.57 -11.34 -3.56
C ASP A 529 -16.99 -11.00 -3.05
N VAL A 530 -17.49 -11.70 -2.03
CA VAL A 530 -18.94 -11.72 -1.73
C VAL A 530 -19.23 -11.26 -0.31
N ALA A 531 -18.87 -12.07 0.68
CA ALA A 531 -19.27 -11.85 2.06
C ALA A 531 -18.52 -12.76 3.05
N VAL A 532 -18.53 -12.34 4.31
CA VAL A 532 -18.31 -13.24 5.44
C VAL A 532 -19.63 -13.92 5.79
N TRP A 533 -19.58 -15.24 5.92
CA TRP A 533 -20.68 -16.09 6.32
C TRP A 533 -20.42 -16.71 7.70
N VAL A 534 -21.50 -17.10 8.38
CA VAL A 534 -21.44 -17.91 9.60
C VAL A 534 -22.32 -19.14 9.48
N LYS A 535 -21.82 -20.27 9.99
CA LYS A 535 -22.50 -21.56 10.00
C LYS A 535 -22.34 -22.27 11.34
N ASP A 536 -23.42 -22.88 11.81
CA ASP A 536 -23.37 -23.84 12.91
C ASP A 536 -22.79 -25.18 12.42
N LEU A 537 -21.74 -25.63 13.11
CA LEU A 537 -21.05 -26.88 12.84
C LEU A 537 -21.75 -28.09 13.46
N ASN A 538 -22.78 -27.91 14.30
CA ASN A 538 -23.59 -29.04 14.73
C ASN A 538 -24.41 -29.58 13.55
N PRO A 539 -24.14 -30.79 13.04
CA PRO A 539 -24.82 -31.30 11.86
C PRO A 539 -26.31 -31.58 12.09
N GLN A 540 -26.77 -31.58 13.36
CA GLN A 540 -28.17 -31.80 13.72
C GLN A 540 -29.04 -30.54 13.59
N THR A 541 -28.47 -29.33 13.65
CA THR A 541 -29.27 -28.09 13.66
C THR A 541 -29.80 -27.72 12.28
N GLN A 542 -29.17 -28.21 11.20
CA GLN A 542 -29.56 -27.99 9.79
C GLN A 542 -29.84 -26.51 9.44
N THR A 543 -29.20 -25.57 10.14
CA THR A 543 -29.37 -24.15 9.90
C THR A 543 -28.65 -23.71 8.62
N ALA A 544 -29.32 -22.87 7.84
CA ALA A 544 -28.70 -22.23 6.68
C ALA A 544 -27.60 -21.26 7.13
N MET A 545 -26.58 -21.09 6.29
CA MET A 545 -25.56 -20.07 6.51
C MET A 545 -26.20 -18.68 6.59
N GLN A 546 -25.69 -17.86 7.50
CA GLN A 546 -26.13 -16.47 7.67
C GLN A 546 -25.02 -15.53 7.21
N GLN A 547 -25.40 -14.45 6.53
CA GLN A 547 -24.44 -13.42 6.14
C GLN A 547 -24.10 -12.56 7.36
N VAL A 548 -22.82 -12.35 7.61
CA VAL A 548 -22.29 -11.48 8.68
C VAL A 548 -22.09 -10.07 8.15
N ILE A 549 -21.35 -9.93 7.05
CA ILE A 549 -21.06 -8.67 6.37
C ILE A 549 -20.73 -8.98 4.90
N ALA A 550 -21.21 -8.16 3.97
CA ALA A 550 -20.90 -8.27 2.54
C ALA A 550 -19.82 -7.27 2.13
N VAL A 551 -19.15 -7.54 1.01
CA VAL A 551 -18.29 -6.58 0.32
C VAL A 551 -19.08 -5.31 0.00
N GLY A 552 -18.47 -4.14 0.18
CA GLY A 552 -19.08 -2.83 0.02
C GLY A 552 -18.23 -1.71 0.61
N ASP A 553 -18.88 -0.67 1.15
CA ASP A 553 -18.18 0.56 1.56
C ASP A 553 -17.06 0.35 2.59
N ILE A 554 -17.23 -0.59 3.53
CA ILE A 554 -16.31 -0.84 4.65
C ILE A 554 -15.39 -2.03 4.40
N LEU A 555 -15.93 -3.12 3.86
CA LEU A 555 -15.21 -4.37 3.58
C LEU A 555 -14.98 -4.46 2.08
N HIS A 556 -13.72 -4.50 1.66
CA HIS A 556 -13.31 -4.54 0.26
C HIS A 556 -12.75 -5.93 -0.04
N ASP A 557 -13.10 -6.45 -1.19
CA ASP A 557 -12.56 -7.67 -1.78
C ASP A 557 -11.05 -7.55 -2.03
N ASP A 558 -10.22 -8.57 -1.77
CA ASP A 558 -10.59 -9.91 -1.32
C ASP A 558 -10.77 -10.01 0.22
N ILE A 559 -11.76 -10.79 0.66
CA ILE A 559 -11.95 -11.18 2.07
C ILE A 559 -11.01 -12.34 2.40
N GLU A 560 -9.93 -12.03 3.13
CA GLU A 560 -8.88 -13.00 3.44
C GLU A 560 -8.96 -13.50 4.89
N GLY A 561 -7.85 -13.55 5.61
CA GLY A 561 -7.75 -14.12 6.95
C GLY A 561 -8.79 -13.60 7.94
N LEU A 562 -9.30 -14.51 8.77
CA LEU A 562 -10.29 -14.24 9.80
C LEU A 562 -9.76 -14.61 11.19
N GLY A 563 -10.12 -13.84 12.21
CA GLY A 563 -9.68 -14.09 13.59
C GLY A 563 -10.73 -13.73 14.63
N LEU A 564 -10.76 -14.45 15.75
CA LEU A 564 -11.67 -14.17 16.87
C LEU A 564 -10.93 -13.66 18.10
N TYR A 565 -11.25 -12.44 18.52
CA TYR A 565 -10.78 -11.89 19.80
C TYR A 565 -11.89 -11.97 20.85
N HIS A 566 -11.66 -12.71 21.93
CA HIS A 566 -12.58 -12.73 23.07
C HIS A 566 -12.23 -11.61 24.06
N GLY A 567 -12.97 -10.50 23.98
CA GLY A 567 -12.93 -9.40 24.94
C GLY A 567 -13.67 -9.73 26.24
N LYS A 568 -13.81 -8.73 27.12
CA LYS A 568 -14.36 -8.93 28.46
C LYS A 568 -15.85 -9.26 28.43
N ASN A 569 -16.61 -8.58 27.59
CA ASN A 569 -18.07 -8.71 27.47
C ASN A 569 -18.49 -9.20 26.08
N GLN A 570 -17.64 -9.01 25.07
CA GLN A 570 -17.96 -9.33 23.69
C GLN A 570 -16.85 -10.16 23.03
N THR A 571 -17.21 -10.92 22.00
CA THR A 571 -16.24 -11.51 21.07
C THR A 571 -16.30 -10.72 19.78
N TYR A 572 -15.14 -10.38 19.25
CA TYR A 572 -15.00 -9.66 17.99
C TYR A 572 -14.46 -10.59 16.91
N LEU A 573 -15.03 -10.48 15.72
CA LEU A 573 -14.48 -11.04 14.50
C LEU A 573 -13.67 -9.95 13.79
N ILE A 574 -12.42 -10.27 13.49
CA ILE A 574 -11.48 -9.42 12.75
C ILE A 574 -11.37 -10.04 11.36
N ILE A 575 -11.47 -9.19 10.33
CA ILE A 575 -11.53 -9.59 8.93
C ILE A 575 -10.43 -8.83 8.18
N SER A 576 -9.55 -9.53 7.47
CA SER A 576 -8.64 -8.92 6.50
C SER A 576 -9.45 -8.43 5.30
N SER A 577 -9.38 -7.13 5.00
CA SER A 577 -10.01 -6.47 3.86
C SER A 577 -8.89 -6.10 2.89
N GLN A 578 -8.46 -7.05 2.07
CA GLN A 578 -7.18 -6.97 1.35
C GLN A 578 -7.17 -5.82 0.34
N GLY A 579 -8.24 -5.62 -0.44
CA GLY A 579 -8.28 -4.63 -1.51
C GLY A 579 -8.18 -3.16 -1.10
N ASN A 580 -8.16 -2.87 0.21
CA ASN A 580 -7.92 -1.52 0.71
C ASN A 580 -6.91 -1.47 1.88
N ASP A 581 -6.14 -2.53 2.08
CA ASP A 581 -5.11 -2.69 3.12
C ASP A 581 -5.63 -2.37 4.53
N SER A 582 -6.81 -2.89 4.88
CA SER A 582 -7.43 -2.62 6.18
C SER A 582 -7.97 -3.87 6.88
N TYR A 583 -8.34 -3.70 8.15
CA TYR A 583 -8.92 -4.76 8.97
C TYR A 583 -10.25 -4.28 9.54
N VAL A 584 -11.32 -5.00 9.23
CA VAL A 584 -12.67 -4.69 9.70
C VAL A 584 -12.95 -5.47 10.99
N VAL A 585 -13.52 -4.80 11.98
CA VAL A 585 -13.92 -5.40 13.26
C VAL A 585 -15.43 -5.39 13.39
N VAL A 586 -16.03 -6.57 13.57
CA VAL A 586 -17.47 -6.75 13.83
C VAL A 586 -17.68 -7.56 15.11
N GLU A 587 -18.84 -7.42 15.74
CA GLU A 587 -19.22 -8.32 16.84
C GLU A 587 -19.44 -9.75 16.29
N ALA A 588 -18.91 -10.79 16.94
CA ALA A 588 -19.04 -12.19 16.52
C ALA A 588 -20.42 -12.80 16.87
N LYS A 589 -21.39 -11.97 17.23
CA LYS A 589 -22.76 -12.39 17.56
C LYS A 589 -23.75 -11.52 16.80
N ALA A 590 -24.82 -12.13 16.29
CA ALA A 590 -25.92 -11.40 15.68
C ALA A 590 -26.41 -10.26 16.60
N PRO A 591 -26.61 -9.04 16.07
CA PRO A 591 -26.70 -8.69 14.65
C PRO A 591 -25.37 -8.32 13.96
N TYR A 592 -24.21 -8.75 14.48
CA TYR A 592 -22.88 -8.57 13.87
C TYR A 592 -22.50 -7.09 13.66
N VAL A 593 -22.68 -6.28 14.71
CA VAL A 593 -22.48 -4.83 14.63
C VAL A 593 -21.04 -4.50 14.25
N VAL A 594 -20.86 -3.66 13.22
CA VAL A 594 -19.55 -3.14 12.82
C VAL A 594 -19.04 -2.18 13.89
N ARG A 595 -17.83 -2.43 14.39
CA ARG A 595 -17.16 -1.63 15.43
C ARG A 595 -16.15 -0.65 14.86
N GLY A 596 -15.71 -0.87 13.63
CA GLY A 596 -14.85 0.04 12.88
C GLY A 596 -13.90 -0.72 11.96
N ALA A 597 -12.97 0.01 11.37
CA ALA A 597 -11.86 -0.52 10.61
C ALA A 597 -10.58 0.20 11.00
N PHE A 598 -9.44 -0.47 10.85
CA PHE A 598 -8.13 0.11 11.08
C PHE A 598 -7.11 -0.34 10.02
N ARG A 599 -6.02 0.40 9.89
CA ARG A 599 -4.82 0.02 9.12
C ARG A 599 -3.62 -0.13 10.04
N LEU A 600 -2.61 -0.87 9.60
CA LEU A 600 -1.33 -0.93 10.28
C LEU A 600 -0.30 -0.04 9.57
N GLY A 601 0.25 0.91 10.31
CA GLY A 601 1.13 1.96 9.81
C GLY A 601 2.59 1.78 10.18
N ILE A 602 3.43 2.62 9.57
CA ILE A 602 4.86 2.69 9.81
C ILE A 602 5.15 3.03 11.27
N ASN A 603 6.13 2.35 11.85
CA ASN A 603 6.78 2.75 13.09
C ASN A 603 8.15 3.38 12.78
N PRO A 604 8.26 4.72 12.74
CA PRO A 604 9.50 5.40 12.36
C PRO A 604 10.64 5.18 13.37
N GLU A 605 10.31 5.06 14.66
CA GLU A 605 11.28 4.88 15.74
C GLU A 605 11.96 3.52 15.64
N LYS A 606 11.18 2.47 15.38
CA LYS A 606 11.69 1.11 15.20
C LYS A 606 12.16 0.80 13.78
N GLY A 607 11.85 1.67 12.82
CA GLY A 607 12.15 1.45 11.41
C GLY A 607 11.38 0.28 10.82
N ILE A 608 10.11 0.12 11.24
CA ILE A 608 9.20 -0.90 10.72
C ILE A 608 8.22 -0.22 9.76
N ASP A 609 8.01 -0.82 8.61
CA ASP A 609 7.05 -0.44 7.58
C ASP A 609 5.58 -0.64 8.00
N ALA A 610 4.67 -0.13 7.18
CA ALA A 610 3.25 -0.43 7.29
C ALA A 610 2.96 -1.83 6.73
N VAL A 611 1.68 -2.19 6.63
CA VAL A 611 1.23 -3.49 6.11
C VAL A 611 0.30 -3.27 4.94
N SER A 612 0.42 -4.13 3.92
CA SER A 612 -0.48 -4.19 2.76
C SER A 612 -0.60 -5.62 2.25
N GLU A 613 -1.63 -5.87 1.43
CA GLU A 613 -1.91 -7.18 0.82
C GLU A 613 -1.96 -8.32 1.84
N THR A 614 -2.56 -8.09 3.02
CA THR A 614 -2.64 -9.15 4.02
C THR A 614 -3.52 -10.30 3.52
N ASP A 615 -2.92 -11.45 3.28
CA ASP A 615 -3.60 -12.75 3.21
C ASP A 615 -4.08 -13.15 4.62
N GLY A 616 -3.29 -13.90 5.38
CA GLY A 616 -3.68 -14.44 6.67
C GLY A 616 -3.47 -13.51 7.87
N LEU A 617 -4.30 -13.72 8.89
CA LEU A 617 -4.19 -13.06 10.19
C LEU A 617 -4.53 -14.03 11.32
N ALA A 618 -3.96 -13.77 12.49
CA ALA A 618 -4.35 -14.43 13.72
C ALA A 618 -4.39 -13.45 14.88
N VAL A 619 -5.33 -13.68 15.80
CA VAL A 619 -5.51 -12.86 16.97
C VAL A 619 -5.71 -13.74 18.20
N SER A 620 -5.16 -13.32 19.33
CA SER A 620 -5.36 -14.03 20.60
C SER A 620 -5.58 -13.04 21.73
N SER A 621 -6.59 -13.29 22.57
CA SER A 621 -6.83 -12.54 23.81
C SER A 621 -6.12 -13.11 25.04
N LYS A 622 -5.27 -14.13 24.86
CA LYS A 622 -4.46 -14.69 25.95
C LYS A 622 -3.37 -13.70 26.37
N ASN A 623 -2.92 -13.82 27.61
CA ASN A 623 -1.79 -13.03 28.12
C ASN A 623 -0.47 -13.67 27.68
N PHE A 624 0.36 -12.92 26.93
CA PHE A 624 1.71 -13.33 26.48
C PHE A 624 2.85 -12.58 27.20
N SER A 625 2.54 -11.94 28.32
CA SER A 625 3.41 -11.07 29.13
C SER A 625 3.80 -9.75 28.47
N GLY A 626 4.25 -8.78 29.26
CA GLY A 626 4.74 -7.48 28.79
C GLY A 626 3.67 -6.70 28.02
N ILE A 627 4.04 -6.14 26.87
CA ILE A 627 3.11 -5.37 26.02
C ILE A 627 1.98 -6.21 25.42
N TRP A 628 2.12 -7.54 25.46
CA TRP A 628 1.16 -8.51 24.92
C TRP A 628 0.20 -9.07 25.99
N GLN A 629 0.13 -8.42 27.16
CA GLN A 629 -0.67 -8.89 28.29
C GLN A 629 -2.19 -8.94 28.02
N GLU A 630 -2.66 -8.10 27.10
CA GLU A 630 -4.06 -8.03 26.65
C GLU A 630 -4.27 -8.74 25.30
N GLY A 631 -3.26 -9.49 24.84
CA GLY A 631 -3.30 -10.18 23.56
C GLY A 631 -2.40 -9.58 22.50
N ILE A 632 -2.34 -10.31 21.39
CA ILE A 632 -1.49 -10.03 20.24
C ILE A 632 -2.32 -10.24 18.97
N PHE A 633 -2.10 -9.35 18.00
CA PHE A 633 -2.61 -9.43 16.65
C PHE A 633 -1.42 -9.62 15.71
N VAL A 634 -1.47 -10.66 14.88
CA VAL A 634 -0.42 -11.05 13.95
C VAL A 634 -1.02 -11.05 12.55
N VAL A 635 -0.35 -10.41 11.61
CA VAL A 635 -0.79 -10.33 10.20
C VAL A 635 0.38 -10.58 9.27
N GLN A 636 0.09 -11.15 8.11
CA GLN A 636 1.02 -11.18 6.99
C GLN A 636 1.19 -9.77 6.39
N ASP A 637 2.38 -9.48 5.88
CA ASP A 637 2.70 -8.28 5.09
C ASP A 637 3.20 -8.68 3.70
N GLY A 638 2.37 -8.43 2.69
CA GLY A 638 2.63 -8.75 1.31
C GLY A 638 3.69 -7.88 0.66
N ARG A 639 3.99 -6.69 1.23
CA ARG A 639 4.97 -5.74 0.70
C ARG A 639 5.92 -5.23 1.77
N LYS A 640 6.87 -6.05 2.19
CA LYS A 640 7.96 -5.61 3.07
C LYS A 640 8.84 -4.54 2.36
N ARG A 641 8.74 -3.28 2.78
CA ARG A 641 9.41 -2.06 2.28
C ARG A 641 10.62 -1.54 3.06
N MET A 642 10.72 -1.72 4.39
CA MET A 642 11.76 -1.05 5.19
C MET A 642 12.71 -2.00 5.94
N PRO A 643 13.89 -2.35 5.37
CA PRO A 643 14.27 -2.18 3.95
C PRO A 643 13.60 -3.23 3.07
N GLU A 644 13.43 -2.97 1.78
CA GLU A 644 12.76 -3.87 0.85
C GLU A 644 13.35 -5.30 0.88
N ALA A 645 12.49 -6.31 1.04
CA ALA A 645 12.88 -7.71 1.15
C ALA A 645 11.69 -8.65 0.86
N ASN A 646 11.88 -9.96 1.04
CA ASN A 646 10.78 -10.92 1.05
C ASN A 646 9.74 -10.56 2.11
N GLN A 647 8.52 -11.03 1.89
CA GLN A 647 7.38 -10.88 2.79
C GLN A 647 7.68 -11.39 4.21
N ASN A 648 6.94 -10.89 5.18
CA ASN A 648 7.08 -11.28 6.58
C ASN A 648 5.75 -11.10 7.33
N TYR A 649 5.79 -11.18 8.67
CA TYR A 649 4.63 -10.96 9.52
C TYR A 649 4.85 -9.78 10.46
N LYS A 650 3.79 -9.06 10.80
CA LYS A 650 3.79 -7.95 11.75
C LYS A 650 2.96 -8.25 12.98
N TYR A 651 3.41 -7.77 14.14
CA TYR A 651 2.71 -7.92 15.41
C TYR A 651 2.28 -6.58 15.98
N VAL A 652 1.07 -6.54 16.52
CA VAL A 652 0.49 -5.38 17.19
C VAL A 652 -0.16 -5.80 18.51
N PRO A 653 0.11 -5.10 19.63
CA PRO A 653 -0.54 -5.41 20.89
C PRO A 653 -2.02 -5.04 20.78
N TRP A 654 -2.89 -5.97 21.16
CA TRP A 654 -4.33 -5.78 21.00
C TRP A 654 -4.84 -4.52 21.71
N SER A 655 -4.23 -4.14 22.84
CA SER A 655 -4.58 -2.93 23.60
C SER A 655 -4.55 -1.66 22.76
N LYS A 656 -3.66 -1.54 21.76
CA LYS A 656 -3.64 -0.40 20.83
C LYS A 656 -4.85 -0.40 19.90
N ILE A 657 -5.26 -1.57 19.41
CA ILE A 657 -6.46 -1.75 18.56
C ILE A 657 -7.72 -1.46 19.36
N ALA A 658 -7.82 -2.03 20.56
CA ALA A 658 -8.93 -1.79 21.47
C ALA A 658 -9.07 -0.30 21.83
N GLN A 659 -7.96 0.39 22.11
CA GLN A 659 -7.97 1.83 22.37
C GLN A 659 -8.43 2.63 21.15
N ALA A 660 -7.90 2.32 19.95
CA ALA A 660 -8.22 3.01 18.71
C ALA A 660 -9.72 2.91 18.35
N LEU A 661 -10.31 1.73 18.53
CA LEU A 661 -11.70 1.45 18.17
C LEU A 661 -12.68 1.49 19.36
N LYS A 662 -12.18 1.81 20.57
CA LYS A 662 -12.96 1.82 21.82
C LYS A 662 -13.65 0.47 22.08
N LEU A 663 -12.89 -0.61 21.97
CA LEU A 663 -13.30 -1.96 22.33
C LEU A 663 -13.06 -2.22 23.84
N ASP A 664 -13.63 -3.30 24.38
CA ASP A 664 -13.73 -3.57 25.82
C ASP A 664 -12.63 -4.47 26.44
#